data_AF-A0A3N5RKE2-F1
#
_entry.id   AF-A0A3N5RKE2-F1
#
_cell.length_a   1.000
_cell.length_b   1.000
_cell.length_c   1.000
_cell.angle_alpha   90.00
_cell.angle_beta   90.00
_cell.angle_gamma   90.00
#
_symmetry.space_group_name_H-M   'P 1'
#
loop_
_entity.id
_entity.type
_entity.pdbx_description
1 polymer ?
#
loop_
_entity_poly.entity_id
_entity_poly.type
_entity_poly.pdbx_seq_one_letter_code
_entity_poly.pdbx_strand_id
1 'polypeptide(L)'
;MKDPISILHSLGQSLWYDNIQRSMLENGELKRLIEGGELKGMTSNPSIFNQAIAKSNDYDAALKSMAWAGYISERILDELIIEDIRAGADLFLPLYKKTNRADGYVSIEVRPEYANNTAKTWKEAKRLWELVNRPNTMIKIPATKEGLPAVRQAIADGLNVNITLIFSIARYLEVMDAYLSGLEQRLEKGLPVDQIASVASFFVSRIDSKVDKQLESIVKREGEDAGKAASLMGKAAIANAKLAYAEFRKVFNSERFNRLKAKGAKVQRPLWASTSTKNPAYPDTLYVDELVGPDTVNTVPQVTLDAFRAHGEPGMNIEKSPEAAKQTFESLEALGISIDRVTEELELEGVAAFADAFNALSQTVEERRQTAIRELAGLAPSVAERVSQLERDRVPSRIRKVDPTLWTEDSAGKSEIRKRMGWLTLPEKSRELLPEINHFVDEVRQAGYEYIVLLGMGGSSLAPEVNRLVFGIREGYLDLMILDSTDPGQVHDADRWPVEKTLFIVSSKSGSTAEVSAAQNYFWTKVVSIIGNHAGDHFIAITDPGTSLEELARERNYRRVFHGDPKVGGRYSVLSTFGLVPAGLIGIDLEQLLNRGAWMMRQCGADIPAGRNPGLVLGAVLGEAAFQGKDKLTLIAGPMMVPFGSWLEQLVAESSGKQGIGIIPVDGEVVVDPSFYGTDRLFVYLRMQNDPASEGLDAAATRLLDAGHPVLTIDVQDPYDLGAEYYRWEYATAVACAVLGVNAFDQPDVQDSKSRTGKVIDHFHQKGKLEESRPVWKGDGVNVYGQAGTSSGSVREILKDFLKQGCEGDYIAINAYLPRNPQSISDLLTLRTAIHKKTKLATTVGFGPRFQHSTGQLHKGGKNNGLFVQITADPVSDIEIPGEGMTFGILELAQAAGDLEALLARDRQAIRIHLKKPADVHKLVEAVEGEW
;
A
#
# COMPACT_ATOMS: atom_id res chain seq x y z
N MET A 1 -32.10 13.45 26.08
CA MET A 1 -33.15 12.70 25.34
C MET A 1 -32.63 11.29 25.10
N LYS A 2 -33.49 10.28 25.12
CA LYS A 2 -33.06 8.90 24.79
C LYS A 2 -32.76 8.85 23.29
N ASP A 3 -31.63 8.26 22.93
CA ASP A 3 -31.20 8.03 21.55
C ASP A 3 -32.27 7.21 20.77
N PRO A 4 -32.78 7.70 19.61
CA PRO A 4 -33.77 7.01 18.79
C PRO A 4 -33.38 5.57 18.43
N ILE A 5 -32.10 5.33 18.13
CA ILE A 5 -31.61 4.01 17.74
C ILE A 5 -31.71 3.03 18.91
N SER A 6 -31.27 3.44 20.11
CA SER A 6 -31.45 2.63 21.30
C SER A 6 -32.91 2.30 21.61
N ILE A 7 -33.85 3.23 21.37
CA ILE A 7 -35.28 2.96 21.56
C ILE A 7 -35.77 1.93 20.54
N LEU A 8 -35.45 2.12 19.25
CA LEU A 8 -35.80 1.18 18.17
C LEU A 8 -35.30 -0.24 18.49
N HIS A 9 -34.05 -0.36 18.96
CA HIS A 9 -33.48 -1.63 19.39
C HIS A 9 -34.24 -2.26 20.57
N SER A 10 -34.71 -1.45 21.53
CA SER A 10 -35.51 -1.95 22.66
C SER A 10 -36.91 -2.41 22.26
N LEU A 11 -37.44 -1.90 21.15
CA LEU A 11 -38.73 -2.31 20.56
C LEU A 11 -38.61 -3.59 19.73
N GLY A 12 -37.40 -4.18 19.62
CA GLY A 12 -37.17 -5.48 19.00
C GLY A 12 -36.88 -5.44 17.50
N GLN A 13 -36.59 -4.27 16.94
CA GLN A 13 -36.06 -4.13 15.58
C GLN A 13 -34.52 -4.00 15.62
N SER A 14 -33.81 -4.58 14.65
CA SER A 14 -32.37 -4.37 14.46
C SER A 14 -32.10 -3.46 13.26
N LEU A 15 -31.22 -2.46 13.40
CA LEU A 15 -30.73 -1.69 12.25
C LEU A 15 -29.52 -2.37 11.60
N TRP A 16 -29.60 -2.61 10.30
CA TRP A 16 -28.51 -3.08 9.46
C TRP A 16 -28.07 -1.98 8.50
N TYR A 17 -26.80 -2.02 8.10
CA TYR A 17 -26.24 -1.06 7.17
C TYR A 17 -26.38 -1.56 5.72
N ASP A 18 -27.01 -0.77 4.85
CA ASP A 18 -27.20 -1.09 3.43
C ASP A 18 -26.14 -0.44 2.55
N ASN A 19 -24.87 -0.63 2.90
CA ASN A 19 -23.72 -0.12 2.16
C ASN A 19 -22.45 -0.90 2.53
N ILE A 20 -21.45 -0.87 1.66
CA ILE A 20 -20.10 -1.37 1.93
C ILE A 20 -19.10 -0.54 1.15
N GLN A 21 -18.07 -0.05 1.83
CA GLN A 21 -16.94 0.65 1.24
C GLN A 21 -15.67 0.20 1.97
N ARG A 22 -14.62 -0.12 1.21
CA ARG A 22 -13.39 -0.68 1.77
C ARG A 22 -12.71 0.28 2.74
N SER A 23 -12.66 1.58 2.44
CA SER A 23 -12.15 2.60 3.37
C SER A 23 -12.83 2.54 4.76
N MET A 24 -14.15 2.38 4.83
CA MET A 24 -14.88 2.26 6.10
C MET A 24 -14.54 0.98 6.89
N LEU A 25 -14.16 -0.10 6.20
CA LEU A 25 -13.73 -1.36 6.82
C LEU A 25 -12.34 -1.20 7.44
N GLU A 26 -11.47 -0.42 6.81
CA GLU A 26 -10.06 -0.28 7.18
C GLU A 26 -9.80 0.87 8.16
N ASN A 27 -10.53 1.98 8.05
CA ASN A 27 -10.33 3.19 8.87
C ASN A 27 -10.98 3.12 10.27
N GLY A 28 -11.68 2.02 10.59
CA GLY A 28 -12.34 1.78 11.88
C GLY A 28 -13.72 2.40 12.03
N GLU A 29 -14.25 3.08 11.00
CA GLU A 29 -15.57 3.71 11.03
C GLU A 29 -16.69 2.68 11.27
N LEU A 30 -16.70 1.58 10.51
CA LEU A 30 -17.70 0.53 10.68
C LEU A 30 -17.60 -0.09 12.08
N LYS A 31 -16.38 -0.34 12.56
CA LYS A 31 -16.13 -0.89 13.90
C LYS A 31 -16.75 0.01 14.99
N ARG A 32 -16.58 1.33 14.88
CA ARG A 32 -17.15 2.31 15.81
C ARG A 32 -18.68 2.28 15.81
N LEU A 33 -19.32 2.18 14.64
CA LEU A 33 -20.79 2.08 14.55
C LEU A 33 -21.34 0.78 15.16
N ILE A 34 -20.58 -0.32 15.07
CA ILE A 34 -20.92 -1.61 15.70
C ILE A 34 -20.75 -1.53 17.22
N GLU A 35 -19.60 -1.04 17.69
CA GLU A 35 -19.28 -0.95 19.12
C GLU A 35 -20.13 0.08 19.85
N GLY A 36 -20.52 1.16 19.16
CA GLY A 36 -21.51 2.15 19.62
C GLY A 36 -22.93 1.59 19.74
N GLY A 37 -23.18 0.38 19.22
CA GLY A 37 -24.48 -0.29 19.28
C GLY A 37 -25.51 0.25 18.29
N GLU A 38 -25.07 1.02 17.29
CA GLU A 38 -25.94 1.59 16.25
C GLU A 38 -26.29 0.55 15.18
N LEU A 39 -25.29 -0.21 14.72
CA LEU A 39 -25.45 -1.21 13.68
C LEU A 39 -25.40 -2.63 14.25
N LYS A 40 -26.31 -3.47 13.76
CA LYS A 40 -26.46 -4.87 14.15
C LYS A 40 -26.26 -5.87 13.01
N GLY A 41 -25.94 -5.41 11.81
CA GLY A 41 -25.62 -6.23 10.65
C GLY A 41 -25.39 -5.37 9.42
N MET A 42 -25.13 -6.01 8.28
CA MET A 42 -24.85 -5.33 7.02
C MET A 42 -25.36 -6.12 5.82
N THR A 43 -25.84 -5.40 4.80
CA THR A 43 -26.22 -5.95 3.50
C THR A 43 -25.37 -5.37 2.38
N SER A 44 -25.08 -6.21 1.38
CA SER A 44 -24.51 -5.79 0.10
C SER A 44 -25.46 -6.17 -1.05
N ASN A 45 -25.23 -5.57 -2.21
CA ASN A 45 -25.86 -5.93 -3.48
C ASN A 45 -24.96 -5.43 -4.64
N PRO A 46 -25.21 -5.86 -5.89
CA PRO A 46 -24.41 -5.44 -7.04
C PRO A 46 -24.32 -3.92 -7.22
N SER A 47 -25.40 -3.18 -6.96
CA SER A 47 -25.40 -1.72 -7.10
C SER A 47 -24.51 -1.04 -6.06
N ILE A 48 -24.47 -1.53 -4.83
CA ILE A 48 -23.58 -1.03 -3.76
C ILE A 48 -22.12 -1.26 -4.16
N PHE A 49 -21.76 -2.48 -4.59
CA PHE A 49 -20.40 -2.75 -5.03
C PHE A 49 -20.02 -1.96 -6.28
N ASN A 50 -20.95 -1.76 -7.22
CA ASN A 50 -20.72 -0.88 -8.36
C ASN A 50 -20.40 0.54 -7.91
N GLN A 51 -21.14 1.09 -6.94
CA GLN A 51 -20.84 2.42 -6.40
C GLN A 51 -19.49 2.45 -5.69
N ALA A 52 -19.19 1.46 -4.86
CA ALA A 52 -17.93 1.37 -4.13
C ALA A 52 -16.72 1.25 -5.08
N ILE A 53 -16.78 0.37 -6.07
CA ILE A 53 -15.67 0.06 -6.97
C ILE A 53 -15.57 1.07 -8.11
N ALA A 54 -16.68 1.56 -8.67
CA ALA A 54 -16.64 2.46 -9.81
C ALA A 54 -16.40 3.93 -9.42
N LYS A 55 -16.77 4.34 -8.20
CA LYS A 55 -16.72 5.74 -7.76
C LYS A 55 -15.69 6.04 -6.68
N SER A 56 -14.80 5.09 -6.38
CA SER A 56 -13.71 5.30 -5.42
C SER A 56 -12.39 4.72 -5.95
N ASN A 57 -11.30 5.16 -5.32
CA ASN A 57 -9.97 4.62 -5.57
C ASN A 57 -9.56 3.55 -4.55
N ASP A 58 -10.47 3.15 -3.64
CA ASP A 58 -10.19 2.22 -2.53
C ASP A 58 -9.73 0.83 -3.01
N TYR A 59 -10.08 0.48 -4.26
CA TYR A 59 -9.84 -0.84 -4.85
C TYR A 59 -8.65 -0.86 -5.82
N ASP A 60 -8.04 0.29 -6.13
CA ASP A 60 -7.03 0.46 -7.18
C ASP A 60 -5.81 -0.43 -6.96
N ALA A 61 -5.21 -0.36 -5.78
CA ALA A 61 -4.01 -1.12 -5.46
C ALA A 61 -4.25 -2.64 -5.57
N ALA A 62 -5.40 -3.11 -5.08
CA ALA A 62 -5.79 -4.52 -5.14
C ALA A 62 -6.05 -4.99 -6.58
N LEU A 63 -6.83 -4.19 -7.34
CA LEU A 63 -7.20 -4.49 -8.72
C LEU A 63 -5.97 -4.48 -9.64
N LYS A 64 -5.11 -3.46 -9.54
CA LYS A 64 -3.88 -3.34 -10.33
C LYS A 64 -2.97 -4.55 -10.13
N SER A 65 -2.72 -4.94 -8.88
CA SER A 65 -1.92 -6.13 -8.55
C SER A 65 -2.47 -7.39 -9.23
N MET A 66 -3.79 -7.64 -9.13
CA MET A 66 -4.39 -8.82 -9.74
C MET A 66 -4.43 -8.76 -11.27
N ALA A 67 -4.61 -7.57 -11.84
CA ALA A 67 -4.56 -7.35 -13.28
C ALA A 67 -3.15 -7.63 -13.83
N TRP A 68 -2.10 -7.12 -13.17
CA TRP A 68 -0.70 -7.43 -13.51
C TRP A 68 -0.37 -8.92 -13.39
N ALA A 69 -0.98 -9.61 -12.43
CA ALA A 69 -0.88 -11.06 -12.28
C ALA A 69 -1.66 -11.87 -13.35
N GLY A 70 -2.35 -11.21 -14.28
CA GLY A 70 -3.09 -11.84 -15.36
C GLY A 70 -4.45 -12.42 -14.94
N TYR A 71 -5.00 -12.03 -13.78
CA TYR A 71 -6.33 -12.47 -13.40
C TYR A 71 -7.37 -11.86 -14.36
N ILE A 72 -8.42 -12.63 -14.66
CA ILE A 72 -9.57 -12.16 -15.44
C ILE A 72 -10.51 -11.33 -14.55
N SER A 73 -11.32 -10.46 -15.14
CA SER A 73 -12.25 -9.57 -14.43
C SER A 73 -13.19 -10.31 -13.48
N GLU A 74 -13.70 -11.49 -13.87
CA GLU A 74 -14.57 -12.29 -13.00
C GLU A 74 -13.86 -12.70 -11.70
N ARG A 75 -12.60 -13.17 -11.80
CA ARG A 75 -11.81 -13.55 -10.62
C ARG A 75 -11.48 -12.33 -9.77
N ILE A 76 -11.09 -11.22 -10.39
CA ILE A 76 -10.82 -9.96 -9.69
C ILE A 76 -12.03 -9.53 -8.89
N LEU A 77 -13.21 -9.51 -9.51
CA LEU A 77 -14.46 -9.11 -8.88
C LEU A 77 -14.79 -10.00 -7.68
N ASP A 78 -14.69 -11.32 -7.84
CA ASP A 78 -14.92 -12.29 -6.76
C ASP A 78 -13.97 -12.03 -5.57
N GLU A 79 -12.67 -11.85 -5.82
CA GLU A 79 -11.68 -11.59 -4.76
C GLU A 79 -11.99 -10.28 -4.01
N LEU A 80 -12.30 -9.19 -4.73
CA LEU A 80 -12.63 -7.89 -4.12
C LEU A 80 -13.88 -7.99 -3.22
N ILE A 81 -14.95 -8.63 -3.72
CA ILE A 81 -16.20 -8.78 -2.97
C ILE A 81 -15.99 -9.69 -1.75
N ILE A 82 -15.33 -10.84 -1.92
CA ILE A 82 -15.14 -11.81 -0.85
C ILE A 82 -14.25 -11.24 0.26
N GLU A 83 -13.19 -10.49 -0.10
CA GLU A 83 -12.31 -9.79 0.84
C GLU A 83 -13.11 -8.85 1.74
N ASP A 84 -13.92 -7.97 1.15
CA ASP A 84 -14.72 -6.98 1.87
C ASP A 84 -15.80 -7.66 2.76
N ILE A 85 -16.46 -8.70 2.24
CA ILE A 85 -17.47 -9.45 2.99
C ILE A 85 -16.84 -10.20 4.18
N ARG A 86 -15.65 -10.77 4.02
CA ARG A 86 -14.91 -11.40 5.13
C ARG A 86 -14.53 -10.37 6.18
N ALA A 87 -13.98 -9.22 5.77
CA ALA A 87 -13.60 -8.14 6.68
C ALA A 87 -14.82 -7.61 7.47
N GLY A 88 -15.95 -7.36 6.79
CA GLY A 88 -17.20 -7.00 7.44
C GLY A 88 -17.67 -8.08 8.42
N ALA A 89 -17.66 -9.35 8.00
CA ALA A 89 -18.07 -10.47 8.85
C ALA A 89 -17.18 -10.59 10.10
N ASP A 90 -15.87 -10.38 9.97
CA ASP A 90 -14.93 -10.39 11.09
C ASP A 90 -15.19 -9.24 12.08
N LEU A 91 -15.52 -8.05 11.59
CA LEU A 91 -15.91 -6.90 12.44
C LEU A 91 -17.22 -7.16 13.20
N PHE A 92 -18.21 -7.82 12.59
CA PHE A 92 -19.48 -8.15 13.23
C PHE A 92 -19.44 -9.43 14.09
N LEU A 93 -18.39 -10.24 13.99
CA LEU A 93 -18.30 -11.54 14.68
C LEU A 93 -18.42 -11.45 16.22
N PRO A 94 -17.85 -10.44 16.92
CA PRO A 94 -18.07 -10.26 18.35
C PRO A 94 -19.54 -10.05 18.71
N LEU A 95 -20.27 -9.23 17.93
CA LEU A 95 -21.69 -9.00 18.12
C LEU A 95 -22.51 -10.27 17.87
N TYR A 96 -22.17 -11.01 16.81
CA TYR A 96 -22.80 -12.30 16.50
C TYR A 96 -22.69 -13.28 17.67
N LYS A 97 -21.52 -13.39 18.29
CA LYS A 97 -21.32 -14.22 19.48
C LYS A 97 -22.11 -13.69 20.68
N LYS A 98 -22.02 -12.38 20.97
CA LYS A 98 -22.69 -11.72 22.11
C LYS A 98 -24.20 -11.88 22.08
N THR A 99 -24.80 -11.83 20.90
CA THR A 99 -26.26 -11.91 20.71
C THR A 99 -26.77 -13.35 20.54
N ASN A 100 -25.93 -14.36 20.77
CA ASN A 100 -26.23 -15.77 20.49
C ASN A 100 -26.79 -15.97 19.07
N ARG A 101 -26.10 -15.37 18.09
CA ARG A 101 -26.43 -15.43 16.67
C ARG A 101 -27.79 -14.82 16.35
N ALA A 102 -28.28 -13.86 17.14
CA ALA A 102 -29.45 -13.08 16.76
C ALA A 102 -29.06 -12.01 15.75
N ASP A 103 -27.93 -11.34 15.93
CA ASP A 103 -27.44 -10.27 15.06
C ASP A 103 -25.99 -10.51 14.64
N GLY A 104 -25.33 -9.51 14.06
CA GLY A 104 -23.95 -9.56 13.60
C GLY A 104 -23.77 -10.26 12.26
N TYR A 105 -24.77 -10.22 11.38
CA TYR A 105 -24.73 -10.87 10.08
C TYR A 105 -24.27 -9.94 8.96
N VAL A 106 -23.59 -10.50 7.96
CA VAL A 106 -23.20 -9.80 6.72
C VAL A 106 -23.70 -10.57 5.52
N SER A 107 -24.44 -9.91 4.62
CA SER A 107 -25.04 -10.56 3.44
C SER A 107 -24.21 -10.38 2.17
N ILE A 108 -24.04 -11.47 1.39
CA ILE A 108 -23.44 -11.49 0.05
C ILE A 108 -24.42 -12.11 -0.95
N GLU A 109 -24.60 -11.50 -2.10
CA GLU A 109 -25.60 -11.91 -3.10
C GLU A 109 -25.04 -12.90 -4.13
N VAL A 110 -25.86 -13.89 -4.52
CA VAL A 110 -25.56 -14.76 -5.67
C VAL A 110 -25.58 -13.94 -6.97
N ARG A 111 -24.95 -14.45 -8.04
CA ARG A 111 -24.99 -13.77 -9.35
C ARG A 111 -26.44 -13.58 -9.82
N PRO A 112 -26.87 -12.35 -10.16
CA PRO A 112 -28.27 -12.09 -10.59
C PRO A 112 -28.71 -12.89 -11.81
N GLU A 113 -27.79 -13.21 -12.72
CA GLU A 113 -28.02 -14.07 -13.88
C GLU A 113 -28.50 -15.49 -13.54
N TYR A 114 -28.33 -15.93 -12.28
CA TYR A 114 -28.79 -17.25 -11.82
C TYR A 114 -30.17 -17.21 -11.18
N ALA A 115 -30.77 -16.02 -10.98
CA ALA A 115 -32.03 -15.85 -10.26
C ALA A 115 -33.18 -16.73 -10.78
N ASN A 116 -33.21 -17.01 -12.09
CA ASN A 116 -34.23 -17.86 -12.71
C ASN A 116 -33.74 -19.31 -12.96
N ASN A 117 -32.72 -19.76 -12.23
CA ASN A 117 -32.16 -21.10 -12.33
C ASN A 117 -31.81 -21.67 -10.95
N THR A 118 -32.68 -22.56 -10.45
CA THR A 118 -32.54 -23.22 -9.13
C THR A 118 -31.17 -23.87 -8.94
N ALA A 119 -30.72 -24.68 -9.91
CA ALA A 119 -29.51 -25.47 -9.75
C ALA A 119 -28.25 -24.60 -9.73
N LYS A 120 -28.20 -23.55 -10.57
CA LYS A 120 -27.09 -22.59 -10.56
C LYS A 120 -27.08 -21.75 -9.29
N THR A 121 -28.24 -21.23 -8.88
CA THR A 121 -28.37 -20.43 -7.64
C THR A 121 -27.91 -21.21 -6.40
N TRP A 122 -28.35 -22.47 -6.26
CA TRP A 122 -27.94 -23.30 -5.12
C TRP A 122 -26.44 -23.60 -5.12
N LYS A 123 -25.86 -23.94 -6.28
CA LYS A 123 -24.41 -24.18 -6.40
C LYS A 123 -23.61 -22.93 -6.05
N GLU A 124 -24.05 -21.77 -6.52
CA GLU A 124 -23.42 -20.50 -6.23
C GLU A 124 -23.52 -20.14 -4.75
N ALA A 125 -24.68 -20.37 -4.12
CA ALA A 125 -24.85 -20.16 -2.70
C ALA A 125 -23.86 -20.97 -1.86
N LYS A 126 -23.66 -22.25 -2.23
CA LYS A 126 -22.68 -23.12 -1.57
C LYS A 126 -21.24 -22.64 -1.81
N ARG A 127 -20.91 -22.23 -3.05
CA ARG A 127 -19.60 -21.69 -3.40
C ARG A 127 -19.27 -20.45 -2.57
N LEU A 128 -20.17 -19.47 -2.52
CA LEU A 128 -19.96 -18.24 -1.74
C LEU A 128 -19.86 -18.53 -0.25
N TRP A 129 -20.65 -19.46 0.28
CA TRP A 129 -20.55 -19.89 1.68
C TRP A 129 -19.18 -20.47 2.02
N GLU A 130 -18.66 -21.36 1.17
CA GLU A 130 -17.35 -21.99 1.32
C GLU A 130 -16.21 -20.98 1.15
N LEU A 131 -16.34 -20.04 0.20
CA LEU A 131 -15.32 -19.03 -0.04
C LEU A 131 -15.30 -17.99 1.09
N VAL A 132 -16.44 -17.44 1.52
CA VAL A 132 -16.42 -16.46 2.62
C VAL A 132 -15.95 -17.13 3.92
N ASN A 133 -16.42 -18.35 4.20
CA ASN A 133 -16.01 -19.15 5.36
C ASN A 133 -16.07 -18.38 6.68
N ARG A 134 -17.23 -17.77 6.95
CA ARG A 134 -17.55 -17.11 8.22
C ARG A 134 -18.96 -17.52 8.67
N PRO A 135 -19.15 -17.85 9.96
CA PRO A 135 -20.42 -18.40 10.46
C PRO A 135 -21.56 -17.38 10.48
N ASN A 136 -21.23 -16.09 10.42
CA ASN A 136 -22.16 -14.96 10.42
C ASN A 136 -22.38 -14.36 9.03
N THR A 137 -22.00 -15.07 7.96
CA THR A 137 -22.41 -14.71 6.60
C THR A 137 -23.85 -15.14 6.33
N MET A 138 -24.57 -14.36 5.53
CA MET A 138 -25.83 -14.75 4.91
C MET A 138 -25.68 -14.75 3.39
N ILE A 139 -26.09 -15.83 2.75
CA ILE A 139 -26.18 -15.85 1.28
C ILE A 139 -27.51 -15.22 0.89
N LYS A 140 -27.44 -14.20 0.05
CA LYS A 140 -28.60 -13.45 -0.40
C LYS A 140 -29.11 -14.03 -1.72
N ILE A 141 -30.35 -14.51 -1.72
CA ILE A 141 -30.98 -15.23 -2.83
C ILE A 141 -32.30 -14.53 -3.18
N PRO A 142 -32.52 -14.14 -4.45
CA PRO A 142 -33.80 -13.59 -4.91
C PRO A 142 -34.98 -14.54 -4.68
N ALA A 143 -36.12 -13.99 -4.27
CA ALA A 143 -37.38 -14.70 -4.06
C ALA A 143 -38.15 -14.95 -5.37
N THR A 144 -37.45 -15.21 -6.48
CA THR A 144 -38.09 -15.65 -7.72
C THR A 144 -38.70 -17.05 -7.52
N LYS A 145 -39.62 -17.47 -8.40
CA LYS A 145 -40.21 -18.82 -8.34
C LYS A 145 -39.13 -19.91 -8.35
N GLU A 146 -38.08 -19.72 -9.12
CA GLU A 146 -36.94 -20.63 -9.26
C GLU A 146 -35.91 -20.47 -8.13
N GLY A 147 -35.86 -19.31 -7.48
CA GLY A 147 -35.00 -19.03 -6.34
C GLY A 147 -35.47 -19.70 -5.05
N LEU A 148 -36.78 -19.82 -4.83
CA LEU A 148 -37.36 -20.43 -3.62
C LEU A 148 -36.96 -21.91 -3.41
N PRO A 149 -36.96 -22.79 -4.43
CA PRO A 149 -36.39 -24.13 -4.28
C PRO A 149 -34.91 -24.13 -3.91
N ALA A 150 -34.12 -23.15 -4.41
CA ALA A 150 -32.71 -23.03 -4.06
C ALA A 150 -32.52 -22.56 -2.61
N VAL A 151 -33.36 -21.63 -2.14
CA VAL A 151 -33.44 -21.22 -0.73
C VAL A 151 -33.70 -22.43 0.16
N ARG A 152 -34.74 -23.22 -0.16
CA ARG A 152 -35.10 -24.42 0.61
C ARG A 152 -33.91 -25.36 0.74
N GLN A 153 -33.20 -25.62 -0.37
CA GLN A 153 -32.03 -26.49 -0.38
C GLN A 153 -30.86 -25.89 0.42
N ALA A 154 -30.58 -24.59 0.29
CA ALA A 154 -29.53 -23.91 1.03
C ALA A 154 -29.77 -23.96 2.56
N ILE A 155 -31.01 -23.73 2.99
CA ILE A 155 -31.41 -23.89 4.40
C ILE A 155 -31.25 -25.35 4.85
N ALA A 156 -31.68 -26.31 4.04
CA ALA A 156 -31.52 -27.73 4.35
C ALA A 156 -30.04 -28.14 4.50
N ASP A 157 -29.15 -27.54 3.71
CA ASP A 157 -27.70 -27.74 3.77
C ASP A 157 -27.05 -27.01 4.95
N GLY A 158 -27.76 -26.06 5.58
CA GLY A 158 -27.36 -25.40 6.82
C GLY A 158 -26.78 -23.99 6.65
N LEU A 159 -27.01 -23.36 5.50
CA LEU A 159 -26.57 -21.99 5.22
C LEU A 159 -27.53 -21.00 5.89
N ASN A 160 -27.01 -19.84 6.32
CA ASN A 160 -27.87 -18.70 6.62
C ASN A 160 -28.28 -18.01 5.31
N VAL A 161 -29.54 -17.64 5.15
CA VAL A 161 -30.05 -17.08 3.89
C VAL A 161 -30.79 -15.76 4.12
N ASN A 162 -30.37 -14.72 3.40
CA ASN A 162 -31.13 -13.48 3.23
C ASN A 162 -31.97 -13.58 1.96
N ILE A 163 -33.27 -13.76 2.07
CA ILE A 163 -34.14 -13.93 0.90
C ILE A 163 -34.59 -12.54 0.45
N THR A 164 -34.27 -12.15 -0.78
CA THR A 164 -34.41 -10.76 -1.26
C THR A 164 -35.44 -10.60 -2.39
N LEU A 165 -35.72 -9.35 -2.79
CA LEU A 165 -36.68 -8.98 -3.84
C LEU A 165 -38.11 -9.46 -3.54
N ILE A 166 -38.53 -9.33 -2.27
CA ILE A 166 -39.89 -9.64 -1.85
C ILE A 166 -40.72 -8.35 -1.91
N PHE A 167 -41.76 -8.34 -2.74
CA PHE A 167 -42.65 -7.19 -2.92
C PHE A 167 -44.10 -7.48 -2.53
N SER A 168 -44.56 -8.73 -2.69
CA SER A 168 -45.95 -9.12 -2.43
C SER A 168 -46.09 -9.99 -1.18
N ILE A 169 -47.25 -9.91 -0.55
CA ILE A 169 -47.61 -10.77 0.60
C ILE A 169 -47.68 -12.24 0.15
N ALA A 170 -48.21 -12.49 -1.06
CA ALA A 170 -48.26 -13.83 -1.64
C ALA A 170 -46.85 -14.44 -1.76
N ARG A 171 -45.89 -13.69 -2.31
CA ARG A 171 -44.50 -14.14 -2.39
C ARG A 171 -43.91 -14.35 -1.00
N TYR A 172 -44.22 -13.48 -0.05
CA TYR A 172 -43.69 -13.61 1.31
C TYR A 172 -44.18 -14.88 2.02
N LEU A 173 -45.43 -15.31 1.79
CA LEU A 173 -45.92 -16.60 2.28
C LEU A 173 -45.13 -17.78 1.71
N GLU A 174 -44.82 -17.76 0.41
CA GLU A 174 -43.98 -18.78 -0.23
C GLU A 174 -42.54 -18.78 0.30
N VAL A 175 -41.99 -17.59 0.60
CA VAL A 175 -40.68 -17.41 1.23
C VAL A 175 -40.63 -18.07 2.62
N MET A 176 -41.66 -17.83 3.44
CA MET A 176 -41.75 -18.45 4.76
C MET A 176 -41.93 -19.97 4.65
N ASP A 177 -42.72 -20.46 3.68
CA ASP A 177 -42.84 -21.90 3.43
C ASP A 177 -41.50 -22.54 3.02
N ALA A 178 -40.75 -21.91 2.12
CA ALA A 178 -39.44 -22.41 1.68
C ALA A 178 -38.46 -22.53 2.86
N TYR A 179 -38.46 -21.56 3.78
CA TYR A 179 -37.66 -21.60 5.01
C TYR A 179 -38.06 -22.75 5.94
N LEU A 180 -39.34 -22.83 6.30
CA LEU A 180 -39.83 -23.89 7.20
C LEU A 180 -39.59 -25.28 6.60
N SER A 181 -39.87 -25.44 5.30
CA SER A 181 -39.64 -26.69 4.57
C SER A 181 -38.17 -27.09 4.51
N GLY A 182 -37.24 -26.12 4.41
CA GLY A 182 -35.80 -26.40 4.45
C GLY A 182 -35.33 -26.88 5.82
N LEU A 183 -35.84 -26.27 6.90
CA LEU A 183 -35.57 -26.71 8.26
C LEU A 183 -36.11 -28.12 8.53
N GLU A 184 -37.32 -28.40 8.07
CA GLU A 184 -37.96 -29.72 8.17
C GLU A 184 -37.11 -30.79 7.46
N GLN A 185 -36.69 -30.54 6.22
CA GLN A 185 -35.81 -31.44 5.46
C GLN A 185 -34.47 -31.69 6.17
N ARG A 186 -33.94 -30.69 6.87
CA ARG A 186 -32.71 -30.85 7.64
C ARG A 186 -32.91 -31.74 8.87
N LEU A 187 -34.02 -31.56 9.59
CA LEU A 187 -34.38 -32.39 10.74
C LEU A 187 -34.67 -33.84 10.32
N GLU A 188 -35.30 -34.06 9.16
CA GLU A 188 -35.50 -35.40 8.58
C GLU A 188 -34.16 -36.13 8.34
N LYS A 189 -33.08 -35.38 8.05
CA LYS A 189 -31.71 -35.90 7.95
C LYS A 189 -31.00 -36.05 9.30
N GLY A 190 -31.65 -35.74 10.42
CA GLY A 190 -31.06 -35.79 11.76
C GLY A 190 -30.03 -34.68 12.05
N LEU A 191 -30.02 -33.60 11.26
CA LEU A 191 -29.07 -32.50 11.38
C LEU A 191 -29.64 -31.33 12.21
N PRO A 192 -28.78 -30.58 12.94
CA PRO A 192 -29.23 -29.50 13.82
C PRO A 192 -29.71 -28.26 13.05
N VAL A 193 -30.69 -27.54 13.61
CA VAL A 193 -31.30 -26.33 13.03
C VAL A 193 -31.08 -25.06 13.86
N ASP A 194 -30.50 -25.19 15.05
CA ASP A 194 -30.26 -24.10 16.02
C ASP A 194 -29.20 -23.09 15.58
N GLN A 195 -28.47 -23.43 14.52
CA GLN A 195 -27.39 -22.61 13.97
C GLN A 195 -27.80 -21.82 12.73
N ILE A 196 -29.02 -22.02 12.22
CA ILE A 196 -29.49 -21.45 10.95
C ILE A 196 -30.33 -20.20 11.22
N ALA A 197 -29.95 -19.09 10.60
CA ALA A 197 -30.75 -17.87 10.57
C ALA A 197 -31.19 -17.52 9.15
N SER A 198 -32.33 -16.84 9.06
CA SER A 198 -32.79 -16.28 7.80
C SER A 198 -33.47 -14.94 8.05
N VAL A 199 -33.37 -14.06 7.07
CA VAL A 199 -34.14 -12.81 6.99
C VAL A 199 -34.87 -12.76 5.66
N ALA A 200 -36.04 -12.13 5.63
CA ALA A 200 -36.84 -11.93 4.44
C ALA A 200 -36.87 -10.44 4.08
N SER A 201 -36.01 -10.03 3.14
CA SER A 201 -35.86 -8.65 2.69
C SER A 201 -37.06 -8.20 1.83
N PHE A 202 -38.03 -7.58 2.51
CA PHE A 202 -39.28 -7.06 1.99
C PHE A 202 -39.12 -5.57 1.63
N PHE A 203 -39.29 -5.25 0.34
CA PHE A 203 -38.99 -3.93 -0.21
C PHE A 203 -40.13 -2.94 0.03
N VAL A 204 -39.79 -1.73 0.50
CA VAL A 204 -40.76 -0.72 0.92
C VAL A 204 -40.88 0.40 -0.12
N SER A 205 -39.91 1.31 -0.21
CA SER A 205 -40.07 2.58 -0.93
C SER A 205 -40.36 2.46 -2.43
N ARG A 206 -40.02 1.31 -3.05
CA ARG A 206 -40.26 1.06 -4.48
C ARG A 206 -41.74 0.94 -4.80
N ILE A 207 -42.55 0.50 -3.83
CA ILE A 207 -44.00 0.39 -3.97
C ILE A 207 -44.62 1.79 -4.07
N ASP A 208 -44.34 2.66 -3.10
CA ASP A 208 -44.83 4.05 -3.15
C ASP A 208 -44.31 4.77 -4.39
N SER A 209 -43.05 4.58 -4.77
CA SER A 209 -42.50 5.20 -5.99
C SER A 209 -43.27 4.83 -7.27
N LYS A 210 -43.93 3.66 -7.31
CA LYS A 210 -44.69 3.19 -8.47
C LYS A 210 -46.19 3.50 -8.35
N VAL A 211 -46.76 3.33 -7.15
CA VAL A 211 -48.17 3.63 -6.87
C VAL A 211 -48.41 5.14 -6.92
N ASP A 212 -47.53 5.95 -6.32
CA ASP A 212 -47.67 7.41 -6.30
C ASP A 212 -47.64 7.99 -7.71
N LYS A 213 -46.85 7.44 -8.66
CA LYS A 213 -46.89 7.86 -10.07
C LYS A 213 -48.25 7.64 -10.72
N GLN A 214 -48.93 6.55 -10.38
CA GLN A 214 -50.28 6.26 -10.87
C GLN A 214 -51.30 7.19 -10.20
N LEU A 215 -51.19 7.41 -8.89
CA LEU A 215 -52.04 8.35 -8.14
C LEU A 215 -51.87 9.79 -8.62
N GLU A 216 -50.65 10.27 -8.84
CA GLU A 216 -50.36 11.59 -9.42
C GLU A 216 -51.04 11.78 -10.78
N SER A 217 -51.07 10.72 -11.59
CA SER A 217 -51.74 10.75 -12.89
C SER A 217 -53.26 10.90 -12.76
N ILE A 218 -53.86 10.37 -11.69
CA ILE A 218 -55.28 10.55 -11.37
C ILE A 218 -55.52 11.96 -10.81
N VAL A 219 -54.68 12.44 -9.90
CA VAL A 219 -54.75 13.79 -9.33
C VAL A 219 -54.68 14.85 -10.43
N LYS A 220 -53.75 14.71 -11.38
CA LYS A 220 -53.56 15.64 -12.52
C LYS A 220 -54.72 15.68 -13.50
N ARG A 221 -55.54 14.63 -13.59
CA ARG A 221 -56.69 14.61 -14.51
C ARG A 221 -57.84 15.50 -14.04
N GLU A 222 -57.83 15.88 -12.74
CA GLU A 222 -58.88 16.62 -12.03
C GLU A 222 -60.26 15.90 -12.10
N GLY A 223 -60.96 15.74 -10.97
CA GLY A 223 -62.22 14.98 -10.92
C GLY A 223 -62.60 14.46 -9.53
N GLU A 224 -63.70 13.68 -9.43
CA GLU A 224 -64.22 13.16 -8.16
C GLU A 224 -63.20 12.29 -7.40
N ASP A 225 -62.36 11.57 -8.13
CA ASP A 225 -61.32 10.69 -7.58
C ASP A 225 -60.03 11.43 -7.16
N ALA A 226 -59.84 12.69 -7.55
CA ALA A 226 -58.57 13.41 -7.32
C ALA A 226 -58.28 13.60 -5.82
N GLY A 227 -59.29 13.94 -5.02
CA GLY A 227 -59.14 14.07 -3.57
C GLY A 227 -58.82 12.74 -2.88
N LYS A 228 -59.46 11.65 -3.34
CA LYS A 228 -59.21 10.30 -2.83
C LYS A 228 -57.79 9.83 -3.19
N ALA A 229 -57.36 10.04 -4.44
CA ALA A 229 -56.02 9.70 -4.90
C ALA A 229 -54.93 10.46 -4.13
N ALA A 230 -55.09 11.77 -3.94
CA ALA A 230 -54.16 12.59 -3.15
C ALA A 230 -54.04 12.08 -1.70
N SER A 231 -55.13 11.60 -1.10
CA SER A 231 -55.13 11.07 0.26
C SER A 231 -54.41 9.72 0.42
N LEU A 232 -54.10 9.02 -0.68
CA LEU A 232 -53.44 7.70 -0.68
C LEU A 232 -51.93 7.76 -0.98
N MET A 233 -51.42 8.92 -1.37
CA MET A 233 -50.00 9.16 -1.64
C MET A 233 -49.14 8.75 -0.44
N GLY A 234 -48.09 7.95 -0.67
CA GLY A 234 -47.14 7.51 0.36
C GLY A 234 -47.70 6.52 1.39
N LYS A 235 -48.87 5.91 1.14
CA LYS A 235 -49.50 4.95 2.07
C LYS A 235 -49.38 3.48 1.66
N ALA A 236 -49.12 3.20 0.39
CA ALA A 236 -49.22 1.84 -0.16
C ALA A 236 -48.11 0.92 0.39
N ALA A 237 -46.87 1.41 0.47
CA ALA A 237 -45.73 0.62 0.94
C ALA A 237 -45.87 0.26 2.42
N ILE A 238 -46.26 1.22 3.26
CA ILE A 238 -46.48 0.99 4.69
C ILE A 238 -47.65 0.03 4.91
N ALA A 239 -48.77 0.21 4.20
CA ALA A 239 -49.90 -0.72 4.26
C ALA A 239 -49.47 -2.16 3.89
N ASN A 240 -48.70 -2.31 2.82
CA ASN A 240 -48.18 -3.61 2.38
C ASN A 240 -47.27 -4.26 3.44
N ALA A 241 -46.34 -3.49 4.02
CA ALA A 241 -45.44 -3.98 5.06
C ALA A 241 -46.18 -4.37 6.35
N LYS A 242 -47.20 -3.61 6.78
CA LYS A 242 -48.03 -3.93 7.95
C LYS A 242 -48.81 -5.23 7.74
N LEU A 243 -49.37 -5.44 6.55
CA LEU A 243 -50.06 -6.69 6.22
C LEU A 243 -49.10 -7.88 6.11
N ALA A 244 -47.91 -7.69 5.53
CA ALA A 244 -46.86 -8.69 5.51
C ALA A 244 -46.41 -9.08 6.94
N TYR A 245 -46.25 -8.11 7.84
CA TYR A 245 -45.95 -8.36 9.25
C TYR A 245 -47.06 -9.15 9.96
N ALA A 246 -48.33 -8.87 9.66
CA ALA A 246 -49.45 -9.63 10.20
C ALA A 246 -49.41 -11.10 9.77
N GLU A 247 -49.11 -11.39 8.50
CA GLU A 247 -48.93 -12.77 8.01
C GLU A 247 -47.71 -13.45 8.66
N PHE A 248 -46.59 -12.74 8.80
CA PHE A 248 -45.42 -13.22 9.53
C PHE A 248 -45.78 -13.66 10.95
N ARG A 249 -46.53 -12.84 11.70
CA ARG A 249 -46.97 -13.19 13.06
C ARG A 249 -47.88 -14.41 13.06
N LYS A 250 -48.74 -14.61 12.06
CA LYS A 250 -49.57 -15.83 11.96
C LYS A 250 -48.72 -17.07 11.73
N VAL A 251 -47.80 -17.03 10.77
CA VAL A 251 -46.97 -18.18 10.39
C VAL A 251 -46.01 -18.58 11.52
N PHE A 252 -45.32 -17.63 12.14
CA PHE A 252 -44.35 -17.90 13.21
C PHE A 252 -44.98 -18.07 14.61
N ASN A 253 -46.31 -17.99 14.73
CA ASN A 253 -47.06 -18.49 15.90
C ASN A 253 -47.80 -19.81 15.62
N SER A 254 -47.66 -20.37 14.41
CA SER A 254 -48.31 -21.63 14.03
C SER A 254 -47.72 -22.85 14.76
N GLU A 255 -48.50 -23.92 14.86
CA GLU A 255 -48.04 -25.22 15.39
C GLU A 255 -46.85 -25.76 14.60
N ARG A 256 -46.83 -25.56 13.26
CA ARG A 256 -45.72 -25.97 12.39
C ARG A 256 -44.40 -25.37 12.87
N PHE A 257 -44.35 -24.06 13.08
CA PHE A 257 -43.14 -23.42 13.57
C PHE A 257 -42.82 -23.77 15.03
N ASN A 258 -43.82 -23.87 15.91
CA ASN A 258 -43.58 -24.23 17.31
C ASN A 258 -42.88 -25.59 17.46
N ARG A 259 -43.18 -26.57 16.59
CA ARG A 259 -42.47 -27.86 16.54
C ARG A 259 -40.98 -27.70 16.15
N LEU A 260 -40.69 -26.83 15.19
CA LEU A 260 -39.31 -26.52 14.77
C LEU A 260 -38.57 -25.72 15.86
N LYS A 261 -39.22 -24.74 16.47
CA LYS A 261 -38.69 -23.92 17.57
C LYS A 261 -38.31 -24.78 18.78
N ALA A 262 -39.10 -25.81 19.09
CA ALA A 262 -38.76 -26.79 20.13
C ALA A 262 -37.48 -27.61 19.83
N LYS A 263 -37.03 -27.63 18.57
CA LYS A 263 -35.75 -28.21 18.13
C LYS A 263 -34.64 -27.15 17.96
N GLY A 264 -34.88 -25.92 18.40
CA GLY A 264 -33.92 -24.81 18.36
C GLY A 264 -34.03 -23.91 17.13
N ALA A 265 -34.98 -24.15 16.22
CA ALA A 265 -35.12 -23.30 15.03
C ALA A 265 -35.40 -21.83 15.40
N LYS A 266 -34.78 -20.92 14.64
CA LYS A 266 -34.95 -19.47 14.79
C LYS A 266 -36.13 -18.97 13.96
N VAL A 267 -36.67 -17.82 14.34
CA VAL A 267 -37.67 -17.11 13.53
C VAL A 267 -36.96 -16.51 12.30
N GLN A 268 -37.55 -16.62 11.11
CA GLN A 268 -37.09 -15.83 9.96
C GLN A 268 -37.65 -14.42 10.09
N ARG A 269 -36.79 -13.46 10.42
CA ARG A 269 -37.21 -12.08 10.67
C ARG A 269 -37.58 -11.38 9.36
N PRO A 270 -38.70 -10.62 9.29
CA PRO A 270 -38.91 -9.65 8.22
C PRO A 270 -37.77 -8.62 8.27
N LEU A 271 -37.20 -8.31 7.11
CA LEU A 271 -36.21 -7.27 6.93
C LEU A 271 -36.78 -6.21 6.00
N TRP A 272 -36.98 -4.99 6.48
CA TRP A 272 -37.46 -3.89 5.67
C TRP A 272 -36.30 -3.33 4.84
N ALA A 273 -36.39 -3.49 3.52
CA ALA A 273 -35.37 -3.07 2.56
C ALA A 273 -35.86 -1.91 1.71
N SER A 274 -34.91 -1.13 1.15
CA SER A 274 -35.24 0.09 0.40
C SER A 274 -36.09 1.05 1.24
N THR A 275 -35.62 1.41 2.43
CA THR A 275 -36.32 2.25 3.41
C THR A 275 -35.87 3.70 3.40
N SER A 276 -35.14 4.13 2.37
CA SER A 276 -34.91 5.56 2.11
C SER A 276 -36.12 6.19 1.43
N THR A 277 -36.62 7.28 2.02
CA THR A 277 -37.68 8.10 1.44
C THR A 277 -37.23 8.69 0.09
N LYS A 278 -38.04 8.49 -0.95
CA LYS A 278 -37.74 8.94 -2.33
C LYS A 278 -38.42 10.25 -2.71
N ASN A 279 -39.52 10.59 -2.01
CA ASN A 279 -40.26 11.81 -2.23
C ASN A 279 -39.87 12.83 -1.15
N PRO A 280 -39.30 14.00 -1.52
CA PRO A 280 -38.90 15.02 -0.54
C PRO A 280 -40.07 15.64 0.23
N ALA A 281 -41.32 15.42 -0.19
CA ALA A 281 -42.50 15.84 0.55
C ALA A 281 -42.80 14.95 1.78
N TYR A 282 -42.18 13.78 1.88
CA TYR A 282 -42.35 12.86 3.00
C TYR A 282 -41.18 13.00 3.96
N PRO A 283 -41.37 12.73 5.27
CA PRO A 283 -40.27 12.65 6.22
C PRO A 283 -39.19 11.67 5.74
N ASP A 284 -37.92 12.05 5.87
CA ASP A 284 -36.76 11.23 5.49
C ASP A 284 -36.59 9.98 6.39
N THR A 285 -37.28 9.95 7.54
CA THR A 285 -37.38 8.82 8.48
C THR A 285 -38.66 7.98 8.33
N LEU A 286 -39.59 8.37 7.44
CA LEU A 286 -40.96 7.81 7.34
C LEU A 286 -41.02 6.28 7.47
N TYR A 287 -40.26 5.56 6.64
CA TYR A 287 -40.31 4.11 6.62
C TYR A 287 -39.63 3.46 7.82
N VAL A 288 -38.68 4.13 8.45
CA VAL A 288 -38.07 3.62 9.69
C VAL A 288 -39.06 3.76 10.84
N ASP A 289 -39.66 4.94 10.99
CA ASP A 289 -40.61 5.24 12.08
C ASP A 289 -41.86 4.37 12.03
N GLU A 290 -42.42 4.13 10.83
CA GLU A 290 -43.69 3.40 10.67
C GLU A 290 -43.55 1.88 10.77
N LEU A 291 -42.35 1.34 10.62
CA LEU A 291 -42.13 -0.10 10.46
C LEU A 291 -41.39 -0.75 11.64
N VAL A 292 -41.18 -0.03 12.74
CA VAL A 292 -40.59 -0.61 13.96
C VAL A 292 -41.53 -1.65 14.57
N GLY A 293 -40.99 -2.84 14.85
CA GLY A 293 -41.67 -3.85 15.66
C GLY A 293 -40.80 -5.07 16.02
N PRO A 294 -41.33 -5.98 16.87
CA PRO A 294 -40.58 -7.11 17.39
C PRO A 294 -40.17 -8.09 16.30
N ASP A 295 -38.99 -8.69 16.47
CA ASP A 295 -38.43 -9.69 15.57
C ASP A 295 -38.26 -9.18 14.13
N THR A 296 -37.97 -7.90 13.94
CA THR A 296 -37.73 -7.31 12.62
C THR A 296 -36.31 -6.78 12.45
N VAL A 297 -35.93 -6.57 11.20
CA VAL A 297 -34.70 -5.88 10.81
C VAL A 297 -35.09 -4.73 9.87
N ASN A 298 -34.37 -3.63 9.89
CA ASN A 298 -34.46 -2.59 8.87
C ASN A 298 -33.05 -2.34 8.34
N THR A 299 -32.84 -2.46 7.03
CA THR A 299 -31.55 -2.15 6.41
C THR A 299 -31.59 -0.76 5.79
N VAL A 300 -30.72 0.12 6.26
CA VAL A 300 -30.75 1.56 5.95
C VAL A 300 -29.44 2.02 5.31
N PRO A 301 -29.49 2.87 4.26
CA PRO A 301 -28.28 3.54 3.77
C PRO A 301 -27.81 4.61 4.76
N GLN A 302 -26.57 5.06 4.63
CA GLN A 302 -25.95 6.07 5.51
C GLN A 302 -26.83 7.30 5.73
N VAL A 303 -27.39 7.87 4.66
CA VAL A 303 -28.24 9.07 4.73
C VAL A 303 -29.49 8.87 5.60
N THR A 304 -30.09 7.68 5.59
CA THR A 304 -31.27 7.37 6.39
C THR A 304 -30.89 7.04 7.83
N LEU A 305 -29.73 6.40 8.04
CA LEU A 305 -29.17 6.21 9.38
C LEU A 305 -28.90 7.55 10.07
N ASP A 306 -28.31 8.50 9.36
CA ASP A 306 -27.99 9.83 9.88
C ASP A 306 -29.26 10.64 10.21
N ALA A 307 -30.26 10.63 9.32
CA ALA A 307 -31.55 11.27 9.55
C ALA A 307 -32.27 10.67 10.77
N PHE A 308 -32.33 9.34 10.86
CA PHE A 308 -32.99 8.68 11.98
C PHE A 308 -32.25 8.92 13.31
N ARG A 309 -30.92 8.96 13.30
CA ARG A 309 -30.12 9.34 14.48
C ARG A 309 -30.44 10.76 14.95
N ALA A 310 -30.62 11.69 14.01
CA ALA A 310 -30.85 13.09 14.31
C ALA A 310 -32.27 13.36 14.85
N HIS A 311 -33.31 12.77 14.23
CA HIS A 311 -34.71 13.15 14.50
C HIS A 311 -35.73 12.02 14.31
N GLY A 312 -35.32 10.75 14.39
CA GLY A 312 -36.24 9.61 14.33
C GLY A 312 -37.20 9.53 15.50
N GLU A 313 -38.42 9.03 15.27
CA GLU A 313 -39.50 8.89 16.24
C GLU A 313 -39.94 7.42 16.37
N PRO A 314 -39.11 6.53 16.95
CA PRO A 314 -39.42 5.12 17.04
C PRO A 314 -40.67 4.85 17.88
N GLY A 315 -41.66 4.21 17.27
CA GLY A 315 -42.87 3.75 17.93
C GLY A 315 -43.34 2.40 17.39
N MET A 316 -44.13 1.66 18.17
CA MET A 316 -44.70 0.37 17.77
C MET A 316 -45.81 0.54 16.71
N ASN A 317 -45.47 1.08 15.55
CA ASN A 317 -46.39 1.52 14.51
C ASN A 317 -46.78 0.40 13.53
N ILE A 318 -45.94 -0.62 13.38
CA ILE A 318 -46.19 -1.75 12.46
C ILE A 318 -47.44 -2.56 12.85
N GLU A 319 -47.77 -2.64 14.15
CA GLU A 319 -48.94 -3.36 14.65
C GLU A 319 -50.21 -2.49 14.69
N LYS A 320 -50.11 -1.18 14.41
CA LYS A 320 -51.26 -0.27 14.47
C LYS A 320 -52.13 -0.38 13.21
N SER A 321 -53.44 -0.50 13.43
CA SER A 321 -54.50 -0.36 12.41
C SER A 321 -54.36 -1.27 11.17
N PRO A 322 -54.27 -2.60 11.33
CA PRO A 322 -54.22 -3.53 10.19
C PRO A 322 -55.46 -3.45 9.29
N GLU A 323 -56.62 -3.06 9.82
CA GLU A 323 -57.84 -2.78 9.05
C GLU A 323 -57.66 -1.57 8.12
N ALA A 324 -56.97 -0.52 8.56
CA ALA A 324 -56.70 0.65 7.73
C ALA A 324 -55.72 0.33 6.59
N ALA A 325 -54.78 -0.59 6.81
CA ALA A 325 -53.91 -1.09 5.75
C ALA A 325 -54.69 -1.84 4.67
N LYS A 326 -55.68 -2.67 5.05
CA LYS A 326 -56.60 -3.33 4.09
C LYS A 326 -57.46 -2.32 3.33
N GLN A 327 -58.03 -1.34 4.04
CA GLN A 327 -58.83 -0.28 3.42
C GLN A 327 -58.02 0.55 2.42
N THR A 328 -56.70 0.72 2.65
CA THR A 328 -55.80 1.37 1.70
C THR A 328 -55.74 0.58 0.39
N PHE A 329 -55.60 -0.75 0.45
CA PHE A 329 -55.60 -1.60 -0.75
C PHE A 329 -56.95 -1.58 -1.47
N GLU A 330 -58.05 -1.70 -0.75
CA GLU A 330 -59.41 -1.59 -1.31
C GLU A 330 -59.64 -0.23 -1.99
N SER A 331 -59.11 0.84 -1.39
CA SER A 331 -59.21 2.20 -1.93
C SER A 331 -58.38 2.40 -3.19
N LEU A 332 -57.19 1.77 -3.26
CA LEU A 332 -56.35 1.76 -4.47
C LEU A 332 -57.00 0.95 -5.59
N GLU A 333 -57.56 -0.23 -5.28
CA GLU A 333 -58.26 -1.07 -6.25
C GLU A 333 -59.49 -0.34 -6.82
N ALA A 334 -60.23 0.38 -5.98
CA ALA A 334 -61.36 1.22 -6.40
C ALA A 334 -60.94 2.38 -7.34
N LEU A 335 -59.66 2.75 -7.35
CA LEU A 335 -59.07 3.72 -8.28
C LEU A 335 -58.41 3.05 -9.51
N GLY A 336 -58.56 1.73 -9.65
CA GLY A 336 -57.98 0.95 -10.75
C GLY A 336 -56.50 0.62 -10.57
N ILE A 337 -55.94 0.77 -9.36
CA ILE A 337 -54.53 0.48 -9.05
C ILE A 337 -54.46 -0.86 -8.31
N SER A 338 -54.05 -1.91 -9.02
CA SER A 338 -53.87 -3.24 -8.45
C SER A 338 -52.48 -3.41 -7.82
N ILE A 339 -52.43 -3.63 -6.51
CA ILE A 339 -51.18 -3.90 -5.79
C ILE A 339 -50.52 -5.21 -6.24
N ASP A 340 -51.30 -6.23 -6.58
CA ASP A 340 -50.75 -7.50 -7.07
C ASP A 340 -50.00 -7.29 -8.39
N ARG A 341 -50.59 -6.54 -9.32
CA ARG A 341 -49.92 -6.18 -10.58
C ARG A 341 -48.67 -5.32 -10.34
N VAL A 342 -48.78 -4.31 -9.48
CA VAL A 342 -47.63 -3.43 -9.14
C VAL A 342 -46.47 -4.25 -8.57
N THR A 343 -46.76 -5.18 -7.66
CA THR A 343 -45.72 -5.99 -7.00
C THR A 343 -45.13 -7.06 -7.92
N GLU A 344 -45.90 -7.64 -8.84
CA GLU A 344 -45.38 -8.53 -9.90
C GLU A 344 -44.42 -7.78 -10.84
N GLU A 345 -44.82 -6.60 -11.31
CA GLU A 345 -43.96 -5.79 -12.17
C GLU A 345 -42.67 -5.35 -11.44
N LEU A 346 -42.75 -5.01 -10.15
CA LEU A 346 -41.59 -4.66 -9.32
C LEU A 346 -40.63 -5.84 -9.09
N GLU A 347 -41.14 -7.08 -8.99
CA GLU A 347 -40.31 -8.29 -8.91
C GLU A 347 -39.46 -8.44 -10.18
N LEU A 348 -40.09 -8.34 -11.36
CA LEU A 348 -39.43 -8.44 -12.67
C LEU A 348 -38.41 -7.30 -12.89
N GLU A 349 -38.82 -6.06 -12.63
CA GLU A 349 -37.95 -4.88 -12.71
C GLU A 349 -36.78 -4.97 -11.72
N GLY A 350 -37.02 -5.53 -10.53
CA GLY A 350 -36.01 -5.71 -9.48
C GLY A 350 -34.89 -6.65 -9.88
N VAL A 351 -35.23 -7.81 -10.46
CA VAL A 351 -34.24 -8.77 -10.98
C VAL A 351 -33.45 -8.15 -12.13
N ALA A 352 -34.12 -7.50 -13.08
CA ALA A 352 -33.46 -6.84 -14.21
C ALA A 352 -32.48 -5.76 -13.75
N ALA A 353 -32.91 -4.87 -12.84
CA ALA A 353 -32.06 -3.80 -12.32
C ALA A 353 -30.79 -4.31 -11.61
N PHE A 354 -30.87 -5.45 -10.91
CA PHE A 354 -29.70 -6.06 -10.28
C PHE A 354 -28.76 -6.73 -11.29
N ALA A 355 -29.30 -7.37 -12.33
CA ALA A 355 -28.49 -7.89 -13.44
C ALA A 355 -27.77 -6.75 -14.17
N ASP A 356 -28.46 -5.65 -14.48
CA ASP A 356 -27.88 -4.47 -15.11
C ASP A 356 -26.76 -3.86 -14.26
N ALA A 357 -26.99 -3.72 -12.94
CA ALA A 357 -25.97 -3.21 -12.03
C ALA A 357 -24.73 -4.12 -11.94
N PHE A 358 -24.93 -5.44 -11.98
CA PHE A 358 -23.83 -6.41 -11.98
C PHE A 358 -23.03 -6.40 -13.30
N ASN A 359 -23.71 -6.27 -14.43
CA ASN A 359 -23.08 -6.13 -15.74
C ASN A 359 -22.25 -4.85 -15.81
N ALA A 360 -22.79 -3.73 -15.32
CA ALA A 360 -22.06 -2.46 -15.23
C ALA A 360 -20.80 -2.58 -14.36
N LEU A 361 -20.93 -3.21 -13.18
CA LEU A 361 -19.79 -3.47 -12.29
C LEU A 361 -18.72 -4.34 -12.97
N SER A 362 -19.14 -5.41 -13.64
CA SER A 362 -18.22 -6.31 -14.36
C SER A 362 -17.47 -5.57 -15.48
N GLN A 363 -18.18 -4.71 -16.22
CA GLN A 363 -17.59 -3.87 -17.25
C GLN A 363 -16.58 -2.88 -16.66
N THR A 364 -16.92 -2.20 -15.57
CA THR A 364 -16.00 -1.29 -14.88
C THR A 364 -14.73 -2.00 -14.42
N VAL A 365 -14.84 -3.21 -13.85
CA VAL A 365 -13.67 -4.00 -13.45
C VAL A 365 -12.84 -4.39 -14.67
N GLU A 366 -13.45 -4.77 -15.79
CA GLU A 366 -12.71 -5.10 -17.02
C GLU A 366 -11.99 -3.88 -17.60
N GLU A 367 -12.65 -2.72 -17.69
CA GLU A 367 -12.03 -1.48 -18.16
C GLU A 367 -10.80 -1.12 -17.33
N ARG A 368 -10.95 -1.13 -16.00
CA ARG A 368 -9.85 -0.85 -15.07
C ARG A 368 -8.73 -1.90 -15.16
N ARG A 369 -9.09 -3.17 -15.36
CA ARG A 369 -8.13 -4.27 -15.56
C ARG A 369 -7.30 -4.04 -16.82
N GLN A 370 -7.92 -3.64 -17.92
CA GLN A 370 -7.22 -3.33 -19.17
C GLN A 370 -6.29 -2.13 -19.02
N THR A 371 -6.74 -1.08 -18.31
CA THR A 371 -5.88 0.07 -17.98
C THR A 371 -4.64 -0.38 -17.19
N ALA A 372 -4.82 -1.19 -16.15
CA ALA A 372 -3.71 -1.71 -15.35
C ALA A 372 -2.77 -2.62 -16.15
N ILE A 373 -3.29 -3.50 -17.01
CA ILE A 373 -2.46 -4.36 -17.87
C ILE A 373 -1.59 -3.54 -18.83
N ARG A 374 -2.11 -2.41 -19.32
CA ARG A 374 -1.38 -1.50 -20.22
C ARG A 374 -0.09 -0.98 -19.58
N GLU A 375 -0.05 -0.81 -18.26
CA GLU A 375 1.12 -0.37 -17.50
C GLU A 375 2.33 -1.32 -17.65
N LEU A 376 2.07 -2.62 -17.91
CA LEU A 376 3.13 -3.60 -18.13
C LEU A 376 3.66 -3.61 -19.57
N ALA A 377 3.02 -2.89 -20.50
CA ALA A 377 3.34 -2.93 -21.93
C ALA A 377 3.54 -4.39 -22.42
N GLY A 378 4.68 -4.70 -23.05
CA GLY A 378 4.99 -6.05 -23.54
C GLY A 378 5.22 -7.11 -22.46
N LEU A 379 5.31 -6.76 -21.18
CA LEU A 379 5.60 -7.70 -20.08
C LEU A 379 4.37 -8.44 -19.54
N ALA A 380 3.15 -8.02 -19.90
CA ALA A 380 1.95 -8.56 -19.26
C ALA A 380 1.83 -10.10 -19.28
N PRO A 381 2.08 -10.80 -20.42
CA PRO A 381 1.94 -12.26 -20.45
C PRO A 381 2.99 -12.98 -19.59
N SER A 382 4.24 -12.51 -19.59
CA SER A 382 5.32 -13.15 -18.84
C SER A 382 5.22 -12.89 -17.34
N VAL A 383 4.77 -11.70 -16.94
CA VAL A 383 4.49 -11.40 -15.53
C VAL A 383 3.37 -12.29 -15.01
N ALA A 384 2.28 -12.48 -15.78
CA ALA A 384 1.21 -13.38 -15.39
C ALA A 384 1.67 -14.83 -15.18
N GLU A 385 2.53 -15.35 -16.08
CA GLU A 385 3.14 -16.67 -15.91
C GLU A 385 4.09 -16.70 -14.71
N ARG A 386 4.88 -15.65 -14.49
CA ARG A 386 5.79 -15.54 -13.36
C ARG A 386 5.04 -15.58 -12.03
N VAL A 387 3.95 -14.80 -11.89
CA VAL A 387 3.13 -14.83 -10.66
C VAL A 387 2.51 -16.21 -10.45
N SER A 388 2.02 -16.84 -11.52
CA SER A 388 1.49 -18.20 -11.47
C SER A 388 2.54 -19.23 -11.01
N GLN A 389 3.78 -19.09 -11.47
CA GLN A 389 4.89 -19.92 -11.01
C GLN A 389 5.22 -19.69 -9.52
N LEU A 390 5.30 -18.44 -9.07
CA LEU A 390 5.55 -18.10 -7.66
C LEU A 390 4.45 -18.65 -6.74
N GLU A 391 3.20 -18.68 -7.21
CA GLU A 391 2.06 -19.31 -6.52
C GLU A 391 2.26 -20.83 -6.39
N ARG A 392 2.58 -21.53 -7.50
CA ARG A 392 2.86 -22.97 -7.51
C ARG A 392 4.01 -23.35 -6.58
N ASP A 393 5.06 -22.53 -6.57
CA ASP A 393 6.26 -22.72 -5.73
C ASP A 393 6.04 -22.30 -4.27
N ARG A 394 4.85 -21.77 -3.94
CA ARG A 394 4.45 -21.32 -2.60
C ARG A 394 5.43 -20.30 -2.02
N VAL A 395 5.95 -19.41 -2.86
CA VAL A 395 6.99 -18.43 -2.46
C VAL A 395 6.57 -17.59 -1.24
N PRO A 396 5.34 -17.03 -1.14
CA PRO A 396 4.94 -16.31 0.07
C PRO A 396 5.05 -17.13 1.36
N SER A 397 4.64 -18.40 1.31
CA SER A 397 4.76 -19.32 2.46
C SER A 397 6.21 -19.66 2.79
N ARG A 398 7.07 -19.79 1.77
CA ARG A 398 8.50 -20.08 1.93
C ARG A 398 9.28 -18.88 2.48
N ILE A 399 8.97 -17.66 2.03
CA ILE A 399 9.52 -16.41 2.60
C ILE A 399 9.14 -16.32 4.08
N ARG A 400 7.86 -16.53 4.43
CA ARG A 400 7.40 -16.50 5.83
C ARG A 400 8.12 -17.54 6.71
N LYS A 401 8.47 -18.70 6.15
CA LYS A 401 9.23 -19.75 6.84
C LYS A 401 10.75 -19.55 6.80
N VAL A 402 11.21 -18.47 6.17
CA VAL A 402 12.64 -18.17 5.96
C VAL A 402 13.35 -19.35 5.29
N ASP A 403 12.79 -19.85 4.20
CA ASP A 403 13.43 -20.88 3.38
C ASP A 403 14.51 -20.25 2.47
N PRO A 404 15.80 -20.43 2.78
CA PRO A 404 16.87 -19.76 2.03
C PRO A 404 17.11 -20.34 0.63
N THR A 405 16.55 -21.52 0.32
CA THR A 405 16.67 -22.14 -1.02
C THR A 405 15.94 -21.36 -2.11
N LEU A 406 15.16 -20.34 -1.74
CA LEU A 406 14.60 -19.38 -2.70
C LEU A 406 15.67 -18.53 -3.39
N TRP A 407 16.82 -18.31 -2.77
CA TRP A 407 17.82 -17.36 -3.25
C TRP A 407 19.18 -17.97 -3.54
N THR A 408 19.54 -19.07 -2.89
CA THR A 408 20.85 -19.70 -3.10
C THR A 408 20.88 -21.16 -2.68
N GLU A 409 21.69 -21.95 -3.38
CA GLU A 409 22.02 -23.31 -2.97
C GLU A 409 23.27 -23.39 -2.08
N ASP A 410 24.06 -22.31 -2.00
CA ASP A 410 25.29 -22.26 -1.21
C ASP A 410 25.00 -22.35 0.30
N SER A 411 25.81 -23.14 1.01
CA SER A 411 25.60 -23.40 2.44
C SER A 411 25.91 -22.18 3.32
N ALA A 412 26.92 -21.39 2.98
CA ALA A 412 27.26 -20.17 3.72
C ALA A 412 26.19 -19.10 3.50
N GLY A 413 25.75 -18.90 2.25
CA GLY A 413 24.64 -18.04 1.89
C GLY A 413 23.35 -18.42 2.62
N LYS A 414 22.99 -19.71 2.65
CA LYS A 414 21.83 -20.20 3.41
C LYS A 414 21.90 -19.88 4.91
N SER A 415 23.08 -19.90 5.50
CA SER A 415 23.29 -19.53 6.90
C SER A 415 23.12 -18.03 7.12
N GLU A 416 23.68 -17.21 6.22
CA GLU A 416 23.56 -15.75 6.28
C GLU A 416 22.11 -15.30 6.14
N ILE A 417 21.36 -15.83 5.18
CA ILE A 417 19.94 -15.49 4.97
C ILE A 417 19.13 -15.72 6.24
N ARG A 418 19.28 -16.88 6.90
CA ARG A 418 18.53 -17.17 8.13
C ARG A 418 18.82 -16.19 9.27
N LYS A 419 19.97 -15.52 9.24
CA LYS A 419 20.35 -14.49 10.21
C LYS A 419 19.93 -13.08 9.80
N ARG A 420 19.33 -12.85 8.62
CA ARG A 420 19.04 -11.50 8.11
C ARG A 420 17.57 -11.20 7.88
N MET A 421 16.67 -12.11 8.26
CA MET A 421 15.23 -12.07 7.93
C MET A 421 14.34 -11.50 9.04
N GLY A 422 14.91 -10.81 10.04
CA GLY A 422 14.15 -10.16 11.11
C GLY A 422 13.21 -9.06 10.61
N TRP A 423 13.49 -8.48 9.43
CA TRP A 423 12.74 -7.38 8.82
C TRP A 423 11.28 -7.73 8.51
N LEU A 424 10.99 -9.01 8.22
CA LEU A 424 9.65 -9.50 7.90
C LEU A 424 8.57 -9.15 8.92
N THR A 425 8.97 -8.87 10.17
CA THR A 425 8.05 -8.58 11.28
C THR A 425 8.26 -7.21 11.91
N LEU A 426 9.19 -6.39 11.37
CA LEU A 426 9.51 -5.08 11.96
C LEU A 426 8.30 -4.15 12.12
N PRO A 427 7.36 -4.05 11.16
CA PRO A 427 6.23 -3.15 11.34
C PRO A 427 5.40 -3.42 12.60
N GLU A 428 5.37 -4.68 13.08
CA GLU A 428 4.71 -5.03 14.34
C GLU A 428 5.69 -5.02 15.52
N LYS A 429 6.86 -5.67 15.37
CA LYS A 429 7.84 -5.82 16.45
C LYS A 429 8.39 -4.49 16.94
N SER A 430 8.65 -3.54 16.04
CA SER A 430 9.23 -2.25 16.40
C SER A 430 8.30 -1.36 17.22
N ARG A 431 7.02 -1.73 17.39
CA ARG A 431 6.13 -1.04 18.34
C ARG A 431 6.64 -1.13 19.78
N GLU A 432 7.40 -2.16 20.11
CA GLU A 432 8.04 -2.32 21.42
C GLU A 432 9.06 -1.20 21.73
N LEU A 433 9.58 -0.51 20.70
CA LEU A 433 10.55 0.58 20.84
C LEU A 433 9.89 1.93 21.17
N LEU A 434 8.59 2.09 20.90
CA LEU A 434 7.92 3.39 20.98
C LEU A 434 8.00 4.05 22.36
N PRO A 435 7.77 3.33 23.48
CA PRO A 435 7.86 3.95 24.81
C PRO A 435 9.25 4.51 25.10
N GLU A 436 10.30 3.78 24.72
CA GLU A 436 11.70 4.20 24.93
C GLU A 436 12.06 5.40 24.04
N ILE A 437 11.70 5.35 22.75
CA ILE A 437 11.96 6.44 21.81
C ILE A 437 11.21 7.71 22.23
N ASN A 438 9.92 7.61 22.55
CA ASN A 438 9.12 8.77 22.94
C ASN A 438 9.66 9.42 24.23
N HIS A 439 10.03 8.61 25.22
CA HIS A 439 10.66 9.12 26.44
C HIS A 439 11.97 9.85 26.14
N PHE A 440 12.81 9.29 25.27
CA PHE A 440 14.07 9.91 24.88
C PHE A 440 13.87 11.21 24.08
N VAL A 441 12.88 11.26 23.20
CA VAL A 441 12.52 12.48 22.47
C VAL A 441 12.13 13.59 23.44
N ASP A 442 11.31 13.30 24.45
CA ASP A 442 10.95 14.27 25.49
C ASP A 442 12.17 14.72 26.31
N GLU A 443 13.06 13.79 26.68
CA GLU A 443 14.30 14.08 27.39
C GLU A 443 15.19 15.06 26.61
N VAL A 444 15.43 14.79 25.33
CA VAL A 444 16.26 15.62 24.44
C VAL A 444 15.64 17.01 24.23
N ARG A 445 14.32 17.08 24.05
CA ARG A 445 13.63 18.37 23.89
C ARG A 445 13.67 19.20 25.19
N GLN A 446 13.48 18.57 26.34
CA GLN A 446 13.60 19.24 27.64
C GLN A 446 15.03 19.71 27.94
N ALA A 447 16.04 19.00 27.43
CA ALA A 447 17.43 19.40 27.52
C ALA A 447 17.79 20.59 26.60
N GLY A 448 16.89 21.02 25.71
CA GLY A 448 17.07 22.21 24.87
C GLY A 448 17.86 21.98 23.59
N TYR A 449 18.01 20.73 23.14
CA TYR A 449 18.59 20.44 21.84
C TYR A 449 17.64 20.88 20.71
N GLU A 450 18.21 21.51 19.68
CA GLU A 450 17.47 22.05 18.52
C GLU A 450 17.90 21.36 17.22
N TYR A 451 19.08 20.74 17.20
CA TYR A 451 19.72 20.23 15.99
C TYR A 451 20.23 18.80 16.17
N ILE A 452 20.26 18.05 15.08
CA ILE A 452 20.82 16.70 15.01
C ILE A 452 21.79 16.60 13.84
N VAL A 453 23.02 16.19 14.11
CA VAL A 453 23.95 15.73 13.06
C VAL A 453 24.07 14.21 13.18
N LEU A 454 23.51 13.50 12.20
CA LEU A 454 23.61 12.05 12.11
C LEU A 454 24.84 11.67 11.28
N LEU A 455 25.77 10.97 11.93
CA LEU A 455 26.99 10.41 11.36
C LEU A 455 26.72 8.95 10.99
N GLY A 456 26.53 8.67 9.71
CA GLY A 456 26.08 7.34 9.27
C GLY A 456 26.39 7.06 7.80
N MET A 457 26.21 5.81 7.37
CA MET A 457 26.38 5.39 5.98
C MET A 457 25.33 4.35 5.59
N GLY A 458 24.90 4.38 4.32
CA GLY A 458 23.95 3.41 3.75
C GLY A 458 22.64 3.37 4.53
N GLY A 459 22.18 2.17 4.94
CA GLY A 459 20.89 2.02 5.62
C GLY A 459 20.78 2.77 6.95
N SER A 460 21.92 3.14 7.55
CA SER A 460 22.00 3.94 8.77
C SER A 460 21.83 5.45 8.54
N SER A 461 21.88 5.94 7.28
CA SER A 461 21.74 7.36 6.91
C SER A 461 20.60 7.64 5.93
N LEU A 462 20.39 6.76 4.94
CA LEU A 462 19.43 6.98 3.85
C LEU A 462 17.98 7.10 4.33
N ALA A 463 17.51 6.13 5.12
CA ALA A 463 16.15 6.15 5.64
C ALA A 463 15.85 7.39 6.53
N PRO A 464 16.72 7.75 7.49
CA PRO A 464 16.61 9.02 8.21
C PRO A 464 16.52 10.25 7.30
N GLU A 465 17.31 10.29 6.22
CA GLU A 465 17.27 11.39 5.25
C GLU A 465 15.93 11.46 4.52
N VAL A 466 15.45 10.32 4.00
CA VAL A 466 14.15 10.23 3.31
C VAL A 466 13.04 10.72 4.23
N ASN A 467 13.02 10.25 5.48
CA ASN A 467 12.03 10.68 6.46
C ASN A 467 12.08 12.20 6.69
N ARG A 468 13.27 12.79 6.86
CA ARG A 468 13.43 14.24 7.06
C ARG A 468 13.05 15.08 5.84
N LEU A 469 13.30 14.59 4.62
CA LEU A 469 12.97 15.32 3.40
C LEU A 469 11.48 15.22 3.03
N VAL A 470 10.84 14.09 3.34
CA VAL A 470 9.42 13.85 3.00
C VAL A 470 8.47 14.42 4.05
N PHE A 471 8.74 14.22 5.34
CA PHE A 471 7.88 14.72 6.43
C PHE A 471 8.21 16.15 6.87
N GLY A 472 9.41 16.63 6.56
CA GLY A 472 9.93 17.86 7.15
C GLY A 472 10.25 17.69 8.64
N ILE A 473 10.06 18.76 9.42
CA ILE A 473 10.27 18.77 10.87
C ILE A 473 8.99 19.28 11.50
N ARG A 474 8.51 18.59 12.53
CA ARG A 474 7.39 19.07 13.33
C ARG A 474 7.82 20.25 14.20
N GLU A 475 6.95 21.25 14.34
CA GLU A 475 7.21 22.39 15.22
C GLU A 475 7.59 21.95 16.64
N GLY A 476 8.70 22.50 17.15
CA GLY A 476 9.23 22.17 18.48
C GLY A 476 10.03 20.87 18.56
N TYR A 477 10.38 20.25 17.44
CA TYR A 477 11.29 19.10 17.32
C TYR A 477 12.61 19.52 16.64
N LEU A 478 13.56 18.59 16.55
CA LEU A 478 14.94 18.91 16.16
C LEU A 478 15.13 18.89 14.64
N ASP A 479 15.95 19.79 14.10
CA ASP A 479 16.33 19.76 12.69
C ASP A 479 17.45 18.74 12.45
N LEU A 480 17.23 17.80 11.53
CA LEU A 480 18.16 16.72 11.21
C LEU A 480 18.98 17.03 9.96
N MET A 481 20.30 16.92 10.07
CA MET A 481 21.23 16.81 8.95
C MET A 481 21.92 15.44 8.96
N ILE A 482 22.15 14.91 7.77
CA ILE A 482 22.91 13.69 7.54
C ILE A 482 24.32 14.06 7.07
N LEU A 483 25.34 13.50 7.73
CA LEU A 483 26.70 13.46 7.23
C LEU A 483 27.06 12.02 6.88
N ASP A 484 26.93 11.71 5.59
CA ASP A 484 27.28 10.42 4.97
C ASP A 484 28.27 10.61 3.81
N SER A 485 29.18 11.56 3.98
CA SER A 485 30.31 11.79 3.07
C SER A 485 31.56 12.20 3.84
N THR A 486 32.70 12.03 3.19
CA THR A 486 34.02 12.49 3.66
C THR A 486 34.48 13.75 2.91
N ASP A 487 33.66 14.29 2.01
CA ASP A 487 33.97 15.56 1.35
C ASP A 487 34.10 16.68 2.42
N PRO A 488 35.21 17.44 2.44
CA PRO A 488 35.43 18.50 3.43
C PRO A 488 34.35 19.59 3.44
N GLY A 489 33.72 19.88 2.30
CA GLY A 489 32.63 20.84 2.20
C GLY A 489 31.38 20.37 2.94
N GLN A 490 31.02 19.08 2.81
CA GLN A 490 29.90 18.49 3.55
C GLN A 490 30.18 18.36 5.05
N VAL A 491 31.43 18.05 5.44
CA VAL A 491 31.84 18.08 6.85
C VAL A 491 31.71 19.49 7.42
N HIS A 492 32.13 20.52 6.66
CA HIS A 492 31.94 21.92 7.03
C HIS A 492 30.46 22.30 7.17
N ASP A 493 29.62 21.90 6.23
CA ASP A 493 28.17 22.16 6.27
C ASP A 493 27.50 21.50 7.48
N ALA A 494 27.91 20.28 7.84
CA ALA A 494 27.47 19.58 9.05
C ALA A 494 27.94 20.27 10.34
N ASP A 495 29.00 21.06 10.25
CA ASP A 495 29.59 21.77 11.39
C ASP A 495 29.04 23.20 11.59
N ARG A 496 27.97 23.57 10.88
CA ARG A 496 27.39 24.92 10.91
C ARG A 496 26.60 25.25 12.17
N TRP A 497 26.12 24.25 12.90
CA TRP A 497 25.21 24.43 14.03
C TRP A 497 25.96 24.57 15.36
N PRO A 498 25.41 25.32 16.34
CA PRO A 498 26.04 25.50 17.65
C PRO A 498 26.08 24.17 18.41
N VAL A 499 27.26 23.80 18.89
CA VAL A 499 27.51 22.51 19.56
C VAL A 499 26.64 22.35 20.80
N GLU A 500 26.43 23.42 21.56
CA GLU A 500 25.65 23.46 22.80
C GLU A 500 24.19 23.04 22.61
N LYS A 501 23.66 23.16 21.38
CA LYS A 501 22.28 22.80 21.03
C LYS A 501 22.18 21.63 20.06
N THR A 502 23.30 20.98 19.76
CA THR A 502 23.36 19.91 18.76
C THR A 502 23.54 18.55 19.44
N LEU A 503 22.71 17.60 19.04
CA LEU A 503 22.84 16.18 19.34
C LEU A 503 23.51 15.46 18.16
N PHE A 504 24.56 14.69 18.43
CA PHE A 504 25.26 13.89 17.44
C PHE A 504 24.81 12.43 17.54
N ILE A 505 24.29 11.87 16.44
CA ILE A 505 23.90 10.46 16.36
C ILE A 505 24.99 9.71 15.62
N VAL A 506 25.75 8.86 16.32
CA VAL A 506 26.71 7.96 15.68
C VAL A 506 26.00 6.66 15.32
N SER A 507 25.74 6.46 14.03
CA SER A 507 24.88 5.38 13.53
C SER A 507 25.70 4.41 12.67
N SER A 508 26.07 3.25 13.25
CA SER A 508 26.80 2.21 12.52
C SER A 508 26.46 0.84 13.10
N LYS A 509 25.92 -0.03 12.24
CA LYS A 509 25.60 -1.42 12.63
C LYS A 509 26.83 -2.22 13.07
N SER A 510 27.95 -2.10 12.37
CA SER A 510 29.20 -2.80 12.74
C SER A 510 30.03 -2.08 13.79
N GLY A 511 29.82 -0.76 13.96
CA GLY A 511 30.62 0.09 14.83
C GLY A 511 32.01 0.44 14.30
N SER A 512 32.32 0.08 13.05
CA SER A 512 33.67 0.12 12.48
C SER A 512 33.74 0.76 11.08
N THR A 513 32.70 1.49 10.69
CA THR A 513 32.65 2.17 9.39
C THR A 513 33.64 3.34 9.40
N ALA A 514 34.59 3.37 8.46
CA ALA A 514 35.71 4.30 8.47
C ALA A 514 35.26 5.77 8.42
N GLU A 515 34.29 6.07 7.55
CA GLU A 515 33.77 7.41 7.34
C GLU A 515 33.03 7.94 8.58
N VAL A 516 32.24 7.07 9.20
CA VAL A 516 31.55 7.37 10.47
C VAL A 516 32.56 7.60 11.58
N SER A 517 33.64 6.83 11.62
CA SER A 517 34.70 6.95 12.63
C SER A 517 35.47 8.27 12.47
N ALA A 518 35.84 8.65 11.25
CA ALA A 518 36.50 9.92 10.96
C ALA A 518 35.64 11.12 11.36
N ALA A 519 34.35 11.11 10.97
CA ALA A 519 33.41 12.17 11.35
C ALA A 519 33.18 12.22 12.88
N GLN A 520 33.09 11.05 13.51
CA GLN A 520 32.93 10.94 14.96
C GLN A 520 34.15 11.45 15.72
N ASN A 521 35.37 11.19 15.24
CA ASN A 521 36.61 11.72 15.79
C ASN A 521 36.66 13.26 15.68
N TYR A 522 36.25 13.81 14.53
CA TYR A 522 36.17 15.26 14.32
C TYR A 522 35.21 15.92 15.29
N PHE A 523 33.94 15.51 15.29
CA PHE A 523 32.93 16.13 16.15
C PHE A 523 33.19 15.88 17.63
N TRP A 524 33.64 14.69 18.02
CA TRP A 524 33.99 14.42 19.41
C TRP A 524 35.08 15.39 19.92
N THR A 525 36.14 15.57 19.15
CA THR A 525 37.23 16.50 19.51
C THR A 525 36.73 17.93 19.63
N LYS A 526 35.86 18.36 18.70
CA LYS A 526 35.24 19.69 18.75
C LYS A 526 34.35 19.85 19.98
N VAL A 527 33.46 18.91 20.26
CA VAL A 527 32.56 18.98 21.42
C VAL A 527 33.34 18.96 22.72
N VAL A 528 34.37 18.12 22.86
CA VAL A 528 35.23 18.12 24.06
C VAL A 528 35.91 19.46 24.26
N SER A 529 36.37 20.12 23.19
CA SER A 529 37.04 21.43 23.34
C SER A 529 36.11 22.57 23.74
N ILE A 530 34.80 22.45 23.51
CA ILE A 530 33.79 23.47 23.83
C ILE A 530 33.03 23.16 25.13
N ILE A 531 32.54 21.92 25.26
CA ILE A 531 31.66 21.45 26.35
C ILE A 531 32.44 20.79 27.50
N GLY A 532 33.65 20.29 27.23
CA GLY A 532 34.48 19.61 28.24
C GLY A 532 33.92 18.26 28.67
N ASN A 533 33.87 18.02 29.98
CA ASN A 533 33.54 16.70 30.57
C ASN A 533 32.11 16.21 30.27
N HIS A 534 31.21 17.11 29.85
CA HIS A 534 29.83 16.80 29.48
C HIS A 534 29.66 16.48 28.00
N ALA A 535 30.75 16.33 27.24
CA ALA A 535 30.67 16.04 25.81
C ALA A 535 29.78 14.81 25.49
N GLY A 536 29.82 13.77 26.32
CA GLY A 536 28.99 12.56 26.17
C GLY A 536 27.48 12.84 26.14
N ASP A 537 27.01 13.90 26.83
CA ASP A 537 25.60 14.29 26.86
C ASP A 537 25.08 14.70 25.46
N HIS A 538 25.98 15.09 24.56
CA HIS A 538 25.69 15.50 23.18
C HIS A 538 25.77 14.34 22.18
N PHE A 539 26.05 13.11 22.60
CA PHE A 539 26.18 11.97 21.70
C PHE A 539 25.21 10.84 22.06
N ILE A 540 24.67 10.20 21.04
CA ILE A 540 24.07 8.87 21.15
C ILE A 540 24.69 7.93 20.13
N ALA A 541 24.61 6.62 20.42
CA ALA A 541 24.98 5.57 19.48
C ALA A 541 23.74 4.76 19.07
N ILE A 542 23.65 4.44 17.77
CA ILE A 542 22.73 3.42 17.24
C ILE A 542 23.59 2.32 16.60
N THR A 543 23.62 1.14 17.21
CA THR A 543 24.54 0.06 16.82
C THR A 543 24.01 -1.32 17.23
N ASP A 544 24.50 -2.40 16.63
CA ASP A 544 24.17 -3.75 17.12
C ASP A 544 24.85 -4.00 18.48
N PRO A 545 24.32 -4.89 19.33
CA PRO A 545 24.96 -5.25 20.59
C PRO A 545 26.37 -5.85 20.42
N GLY A 546 27.29 -5.47 21.29
CA GLY A 546 28.65 -5.99 21.39
C GLY A 546 29.64 -5.40 20.37
N THR A 547 29.35 -4.23 19.81
CA THR A 547 30.23 -3.57 18.84
C THR A 547 31.24 -2.63 19.51
N SER A 548 32.31 -2.30 18.78
CA SER A 548 33.28 -1.27 19.20
C SER A 548 32.63 0.09 19.45
N LEU A 549 31.53 0.41 18.74
CA LEU A 549 30.81 1.65 18.94
C LEU A 549 30.01 1.64 20.25
N GLU A 550 29.46 0.49 20.67
CA GLU A 550 28.83 0.37 21.98
C GLU A 550 29.87 0.55 23.10
N GLU A 551 31.04 -0.10 22.97
CA GLU A 551 32.14 0.05 23.94
C GLU A 551 32.59 1.52 24.04
N LEU A 552 32.82 2.15 22.90
CA LEU A 552 33.20 3.56 22.82
C LEU A 552 32.16 4.49 23.44
N ALA A 553 30.88 4.24 23.17
CA ALA A 553 29.78 5.03 23.73
C ALA A 553 29.74 4.93 25.26
N ARG A 554 30.02 3.75 25.83
CA ARG A 554 30.13 3.55 27.28
C ARG A 554 31.36 4.26 27.86
N GLU A 555 32.52 4.12 27.22
CA GLU A 555 33.76 4.79 27.64
C GLU A 555 33.64 6.31 27.64
N ARG A 556 32.95 6.85 26.63
CA ARG A 556 32.73 8.28 26.43
C ARG A 556 31.47 8.82 27.13
N ASN A 557 30.78 7.98 27.91
CA ASN A 557 29.54 8.31 28.62
C ASN A 557 28.50 8.98 27.71
N TYR A 558 28.26 8.40 26.53
CA TYR A 558 27.21 8.86 25.63
C TYR A 558 25.85 8.83 26.34
N ARG A 559 25.01 9.83 26.07
CA ARG A 559 23.67 9.98 26.65
C ARG A 559 22.83 8.71 26.51
N ARG A 560 22.92 8.02 25.37
CA ARG A 560 22.14 6.81 25.09
C ARG A 560 22.83 5.89 24.08
N VAL A 561 22.63 4.59 24.25
CA VAL A 561 22.90 3.58 23.22
C VAL A 561 21.58 2.89 22.89
N PHE A 562 21.16 3.00 21.63
CA PHE A 562 20.03 2.24 21.10
C PHE A 562 20.56 1.01 20.35
N HIS A 563 20.08 -0.17 20.73
CA HIS A 563 20.50 -1.40 20.09
C HIS A 563 19.71 -1.70 18.82
N GLY A 564 20.43 -2.12 17.77
CA GLY A 564 19.86 -2.74 16.59
C GLY A 564 19.44 -4.19 16.83
N ASP A 565 18.67 -4.76 15.89
CA ASP A 565 18.45 -6.20 15.83
C ASP A 565 19.50 -6.84 14.90
N PRO A 566 20.42 -7.68 15.41
CA PRO A 566 21.41 -8.37 14.57
C PRO A 566 20.77 -9.24 13.49
N LYS A 567 19.50 -9.64 13.68
CA LYS A 567 18.74 -10.44 12.71
C LYS A 567 18.24 -9.65 11.51
N VAL A 568 18.45 -8.34 11.47
CA VAL A 568 18.02 -7.44 10.40
C VAL A 568 19.24 -6.99 9.59
N GLY A 569 19.19 -7.15 8.27
CA GLY A 569 20.23 -6.61 7.37
C GLY A 569 20.19 -5.08 7.32
N GLY A 570 21.35 -4.43 7.14
CA GLY A 570 21.46 -2.96 7.22
C GLY A 570 20.50 -2.22 6.28
N ARG A 571 20.39 -2.63 5.01
CA ARG A 571 19.47 -2.02 4.03
C ARG A 571 17.97 -2.35 4.24
N TYR A 572 17.65 -3.31 5.11
CA TYR A 572 16.28 -3.70 5.51
C TYR A 572 15.92 -3.19 6.92
N SER A 573 16.61 -2.15 7.40
CA SER A 573 16.53 -1.68 8.79
C SER A 573 15.71 -0.40 8.97
N VAL A 574 15.03 0.06 7.93
CA VAL A 574 14.30 1.36 7.92
C VAL A 574 13.22 1.44 9.00
N LEU A 575 12.51 0.35 9.28
CA LEU A 575 11.51 0.28 10.35
C LEU A 575 12.08 -0.27 11.67
N SER A 576 13.40 -0.21 11.88
CA SER A 576 14.07 -0.58 13.14
C SER A 576 14.56 0.67 13.89
N THR A 577 15.33 0.50 14.97
CA THR A 577 15.94 1.62 15.72
C THR A 577 16.71 2.60 14.83
N PHE A 578 17.38 2.11 13.78
CA PHE A 578 18.14 2.94 12.83
C PHE A 578 17.30 3.99 12.11
N GLY A 579 16.06 3.67 11.72
CA GLY A 579 15.16 4.65 11.08
C GLY A 579 14.19 5.32 12.05
N LEU A 580 13.73 4.61 13.08
CA LEU A 580 12.69 5.11 13.99
C LEU A 580 13.21 6.10 15.04
N VAL A 581 14.43 5.95 15.55
CA VAL A 581 15.00 6.90 16.53
C VAL A 581 15.14 8.29 15.89
N PRO A 582 15.80 8.46 14.72
CA PRO A 582 15.84 9.77 14.06
C PRO A 582 14.46 10.29 13.66
N ALA A 583 13.55 9.42 13.22
CA ALA A 583 12.18 9.82 12.86
C ALA A 583 11.39 10.38 14.05
N GLY A 584 11.52 9.78 15.24
CA GLY A 584 10.87 10.29 16.45
C GLY A 584 11.42 11.65 16.87
N LEU A 585 12.74 11.86 16.72
CA LEU A 585 13.39 13.12 17.09
C LEU A 585 13.01 14.32 16.20
N ILE A 586 12.61 14.08 14.95
CA ILE A 586 12.06 15.11 14.05
C ILE A 586 10.52 15.24 14.15
N GLY A 587 9.88 14.40 14.97
CA GLY A 587 8.47 14.51 15.34
C GLY A 587 7.47 13.75 14.46
N ILE A 588 7.91 12.72 13.73
CA ILE A 588 7.02 11.81 12.99
C ILE A 588 6.18 10.97 13.97
N ASP A 589 4.90 10.78 13.68
CA ASP A 589 4.06 9.81 14.40
C ASP A 589 4.49 8.38 14.03
N LEU A 590 5.31 7.79 14.88
CA LEU A 590 5.87 6.46 14.66
C LEU A 590 4.81 5.36 14.71
N GLU A 591 3.73 5.55 15.48
CA GLU A 591 2.64 4.58 15.54
C GLU A 591 1.88 4.56 14.22
N GLN A 592 1.57 5.73 13.66
CA GLN A 592 0.93 5.84 12.35
C GLN A 592 1.81 5.25 11.24
N LEU A 593 3.12 5.55 11.23
CA LEU A 593 4.07 5.00 10.26
C LEU A 593 4.13 3.46 10.32
N LEU A 594 4.25 2.90 11.52
CA LEU A 594 4.27 1.45 11.73
C LEU A 594 2.91 0.80 11.41
N ASN A 595 1.80 1.49 11.61
CA ASN A 595 0.47 1.01 11.22
C ASN A 595 0.35 0.84 9.71
N ARG A 596 0.85 1.80 8.91
CA ARG A 596 0.90 1.70 7.44
C ARG A 596 1.78 0.54 6.99
N GLY A 597 2.96 0.38 7.60
CA GLY A 597 3.85 -0.75 7.34
C GLY A 597 3.22 -2.10 7.70
N ALA A 598 2.55 -2.20 8.85
CA ALA A 598 1.90 -3.43 9.31
C ALA A 598 0.69 -3.79 8.44
N TRP A 599 -0.02 -2.80 7.90
CA TRP A 599 -1.05 -3.05 6.90
C TRP A 599 -0.43 -3.69 5.65
N MET A 600 0.63 -3.11 5.07
CA MET A 600 1.30 -3.70 3.90
C MET A 600 1.86 -5.10 4.19
N MET A 601 2.42 -5.31 5.38
CA MET A 601 2.91 -6.61 5.83
C MET A 601 1.82 -7.69 5.75
N ARG A 602 0.60 -7.37 6.18
CA ARG A 602 -0.55 -8.28 6.05
C ARG A 602 -0.97 -8.47 4.60
N GLN A 603 -0.95 -7.42 3.77
CA GLN A 603 -1.25 -7.52 2.34
C GLN A 603 -0.23 -8.39 1.58
N CYS A 604 1.02 -8.46 2.06
CA CYS A 604 2.06 -9.35 1.55
C CYS A 604 2.07 -10.74 2.21
N GLY A 605 1.06 -11.06 3.01
CA GLY A 605 0.96 -12.29 3.79
C GLY A 605 0.90 -13.57 2.95
N ALA A 606 1.24 -14.70 3.57
CA ALA A 606 1.27 -16.01 2.92
C ALA A 606 -0.13 -16.60 2.65
N ASP A 607 -1.15 -16.06 3.31
CA ASP A 607 -2.58 -16.37 3.17
C ASP A 607 -3.29 -15.48 2.14
N ILE A 608 -2.60 -14.46 1.62
CA ILE A 608 -3.10 -13.62 0.53
C ILE A 608 -2.84 -14.33 -0.80
N PRO A 609 -3.84 -14.43 -1.71
CA PRO A 609 -3.65 -14.98 -3.05
C PRO A 609 -2.49 -14.30 -3.78
N ALA A 610 -1.71 -15.06 -4.55
CA ALA A 610 -0.47 -14.56 -5.15
C ALA A 610 -0.67 -13.30 -6.01
N GLY A 611 -1.71 -13.26 -6.85
CA GLY A 611 -2.02 -12.08 -7.66
C GLY A 611 -2.55 -10.89 -6.86
N ARG A 612 -3.08 -11.12 -5.66
CA ARG A 612 -3.56 -10.06 -4.76
C ARG A 612 -2.45 -9.49 -3.87
N ASN A 613 -1.32 -10.20 -3.74
CA ASN A 613 -0.18 -9.82 -2.92
C ASN A 613 0.69 -8.75 -3.64
N PRO A 614 0.63 -7.47 -3.24
CA PRO A 614 1.25 -6.38 -3.99
C PRO A 614 2.78 -6.45 -4.00
N GLY A 615 3.41 -6.91 -2.91
CA GLY A 615 4.85 -7.11 -2.86
C GLY A 615 5.33 -8.26 -3.75
N LEU A 616 4.59 -9.38 -3.78
CA LEU A 616 4.90 -10.51 -4.65
C LEU A 616 4.79 -10.13 -6.13
N VAL A 617 3.69 -9.46 -6.51
CA VAL A 617 3.46 -9.07 -7.91
C VAL A 617 4.48 -8.02 -8.35
N LEU A 618 4.75 -7.00 -7.54
CA LEU A 618 5.81 -6.02 -7.87
C LEU A 618 7.16 -6.72 -8.03
N GLY A 619 7.53 -7.63 -7.12
CA GLY A 619 8.77 -8.40 -7.25
C GLY A 619 8.82 -9.30 -8.48
N ALA A 620 7.68 -9.90 -8.87
CA ALA A 620 7.55 -10.66 -10.10
C ALA A 620 7.79 -9.77 -11.34
N VAL A 621 7.21 -8.57 -11.37
CA VAL A 621 7.42 -7.60 -12.44
C VAL A 621 8.89 -7.19 -12.52
N LEU A 622 9.51 -6.79 -11.41
CA LEU A 622 10.91 -6.35 -11.37
C LEU A 622 11.86 -7.45 -11.85
N GLY A 623 11.69 -8.68 -11.34
CA GLY A 623 12.54 -9.82 -11.71
C GLY A 623 12.34 -10.26 -13.17
N GLU A 624 11.08 -10.31 -13.64
CA GLU A 624 10.77 -10.71 -15.01
C GLU A 624 11.21 -9.64 -16.03
N ALA A 625 11.03 -8.36 -15.71
CA ALA A 625 11.53 -7.25 -16.52
C ALA A 625 13.04 -7.35 -16.71
N ALA A 626 13.79 -7.56 -15.62
CA ALA A 626 15.24 -7.72 -15.68
C ALA A 626 15.67 -8.94 -16.53
N PHE A 627 14.96 -10.07 -16.43
CA PHE A 627 15.22 -11.22 -17.31
C PHE A 627 15.00 -10.93 -18.80
N GLN A 628 14.05 -10.06 -19.13
CA GLN A 628 13.78 -9.62 -20.50
C GLN A 628 14.65 -8.44 -20.95
N GLY A 629 15.71 -8.13 -20.21
CA GLY A 629 16.63 -7.05 -20.53
C GLY A 629 16.12 -5.65 -20.18
N LYS A 630 15.03 -5.54 -19.43
CA LYS A 630 14.52 -4.27 -18.86
C LYS A 630 15.00 -4.11 -17.42
N ASP A 631 16.31 -4.12 -17.24
CA ASP A 631 16.97 -4.11 -15.93
C ASP A 631 17.24 -2.70 -15.38
N LYS A 632 16.88 -1.63 -16.11
CA LYS A 632 17.01 -0.23 -15.65
C LYS A 632 15.70 0.25 -15.03
N LEU A 633 15.63 0.18 -13.70
CA LEU A 633 14.49 0.64 -12.92
C LEU A 633 14.55 2.16 -12.76
N THR A 634 13.82 2.90 -13.58
CA THR A 634 13.73 4.37 -13.49
C THR A 634 12.57 4.79 -12.61
N LEU A 635 12.86 5.64 -11.63
CA LEU A 635 11.84 6.20 -10.74
C LEU A 635 11.34 7.54 -11.26
N ILE A 636 10.02 7.70 -11.29
CA ILE A 636 9.33 8.96 -11.54
C ILE A 636 8.65 9.35 -10.23
N ALA A 637 8.85 10.56 -9.75
CA ALA A 637 8.22 11.06 -8.54
C ALA A 637 8.14 12.60 -8.54
N GLY A 638 7.12 13.15 -7.90
CA GLY A 638 7.05 14.59 -7.61
C GLY A 638 8.03 15.01 -6.51
N PRO A 639 8.28 16.32 -6.31
CA PRO A 639 9.32 16.82 -5.39
C PRO A 639 9.27 16.23 -3.98
N MET A 640 8.07 15.98 -3.45
CA MET A 640 7.90 15.38 -2.12
C MET A 640 8.40 13.94 -2.05
N MET A 641 8.22 13.13 -3.11
CA MET A 641 8.53 11.70 -3.11
C MET A 641 9.85 11.34 -3.79
N VAL A 642 10.49 12.27 -4.52
CA VAL A 642 11.84 12.08 -5.09
C VAL A 642 12.85 11.51 -4.07
N PRO A 643 12.92 11.99 -2.80
CA PRO A 643 13.89 11.47 -1.84
C PRO A 643 13.84 9.95 -1.63
N PHE A 644 12.66 9.34 -1.76
CA PHE A 644 12.47 7.90 -1.58
C PHE A 644 13.38 7.06 -2.49
N GLY A 645 13.68 7.57 -3.70
CA GLY A 645 14.54 6.89 -4.66
C GLY A 645 15.96 6.65 -4.14
N SER A 646 16.48 7.54 -3.29
CA SER A 646 17.81 7.41 -2.72
C SER A 646 17.96 6.21 -1.77
N TRP A 647 16.92 5.90 -0.99
CA TRP A 647 16.88 4.68 -0.16
C TRP A 647 16.64 3.44 -1.02
N LEU A 648 15.72 3.54 -1.98
CA LEU A 648 15.37 2.43 -2.86
C LEU A 648 16.58 2.00 -3.72
N GLU A 649 17.43 2.94 -4.11
CA GLU A 649 18.68 2.70 -4.83
C GLU A 649 19.55 1.67 -4.10
N GLN A 650 19.81 1.89 -2.80
CA GLN A 650 20.58 0.94 -1.99
C GLN A 650 19.87 -0.40 -1.91
N LEU A 651 18.57 -0.40 -1.59
CA LEU A 651 17.83 -1.63 -1.38
C LEU A 651 17.91 -2.55 -2.61
N VAL A 652 17.65 -2.00 -3.81
CA VAL A 652 17.60 -2.76 -5.06
C VAL A 652 19.00 -3.13 -5.54
N ALA A 653 19.93 -2.17 -5.60
CA ALA A 653 21.25 -2.39 -6.17
C ALA A 653 22.09 -3.35 -5.31
N GLU A 654 22.11 -3.17 -3.99
CA GLU A 654 22.88 -4.07 -3.12
C GLU A 654 22.26 -5.46 -3.02
N SER A 655 20.94 -5.57 -3.08
CA SER A 655 20.28 -6.88 -3.01
C SER A 655 20.49 -7.68 -4.28
N SER A 656 20.29 -7.06 -5.46
CA SER A 656 20.28 -7.77 -6.74
C SER A 656 21.62 -7.80 -7.49
N GLY A 657 22.50 -6.82 -7.29
CA GLY A 657 23.72 -6.59 -8.08
C GLY A 657 24.87 -7.52 -7.76
N LYS A 658 24.74 -8.81 -8.09
CA LYS A 658 25.71 -9.86 -7.79
C LYS A 658 25.78 -10.90 -8.90
N GLN A 659 26.90 -11.62 -8.96
CA GLN A 659 27.08 -12.78 -9.85
C GLN A 659 26.82 -12.46 -11.35
N GLY A 660 27.13 -11.23 -11.78
CA GLY A 660 26.94 -10.81 -13.17
C GLY A 660 25.50 -10.44 -13.55
N ILE A 661 24.60 -10.34 -12.58
CA ILE A 661 23.18 -9.98 -12.74
C ILE A 661 22.87 -8.81 -11.79
N GLY A 662 21.85 -8.00 -12.10
CA GLY A 662 21.37 -6.96 -11.18
C GLY A 662 20.32 -6.06 -11.81
N ILE A 663 19.52 -5.43 -10.98
CA ILE A 663 18.60 -4.36 -11.38
C ILE A 663 19.28 -3.03 -11.06
N ILE A 664 19.37 -2.15 -12.05
CA ILE A 664 20.01 -0.85 -11.94
C ILE A 664 18.92 0.18 -11.58
N PRO A 665 18.87 0.66 -10.33
CA PRO A 665 18.03 1.78 -9.98
C PRO A 665 18.56 3.06 -10.62
N VAL A 666 17.67 3.82 -11.24
CA VAL A 666 17.95 5.10 -11.90
C VAL A 666 17.12 6.17 -11.17
N ASP A 667 17.67 6.65 -10.05
CA ASP A 667 17.09 7.68 -9.20
C ASP A 667 17.32 9.09 -9.77
N GLY A 668 16.40 10.04 -9.52
CA GLY A 668 16.54 11.46 -9.87
C GLY A 668 16.66 11.78 -11.35
N GLU A 669 16.27 10.87 -12.26
CA GLU A 669 16.31 11.13 -13.71
C GLU A 669 15.20 12.09 -14.11
N VAL A 670 15.54 13.17 -14.81
CA VAL A 670 14.52 14.04 -15.40
C VAL A 670 13.85 13.30 -16.55
N VAL A 671 12.52 13.25 -16.56
CA VAL A 671 11.78 12.61 -17.64
C VAL A 671 11.89 13.43 -18.92
N VAL A 672 12.48 12.85 -19.96
CA VAL A 672 12.65 13.47 -21.28
C VAL A 672 11.71 12.84 -22.32
N ASP A 673 11.83 13.28 -23.58
CA ASP A 673 11.06 12.69 -24.67
C ASP A 673 11.37 11.18 -24.82
N PRO A 674 10.36 10.30 -25.03
CA PRO A 674 10.55 8.86 -25.15
C PRO A 674 11.62 8.43 -26.17
N SER A 675 11.85 9.22 -27.23
CA SER A 675 12.85 8.92 -28.27
C SER A 675 14.31 8.90 -27.79
N PHE A 676 14.59 9.43 -26.59
CA PHE A 676 15.90 9.41 -25.95
C PHE A 676 16.13 8.19 -25.05
N TYR A 677 15.12 7.35 -24.79
CA TYR A 677 15.29 6.15 -23.97
C TYR A 677 15.63 4.90 -24.79
N GLY A 678 16.49 4.05 -24.22
CA GLY A 678 16.68 2.68 -24.68
C GLY A 678 15.48 1.79 -24.34
N THR A 679 15.40 0.62 -24.97
CA THR A 679 14.30 -0.35 -24.76
C THR A 679 14.42 -1.14 -23.45
N ASP A 680 15.47 -0.90 -22.68
CA ASP A 680 15.91 -1.55 -21.43
C ASP A 680 15.31 -0.91 -20.16
N ARG A 681 14.41 0.07 -20.30
CA ARG A 681 13.78 0.76 -19.17
C ARG A 681 12.55 0.04 -18.63
N LEU A 682 12.46 0.04 -17.30
CA LEU A 682 11.23 -0.17 -16.53
C LEU A 682 10.98 1.07 -15.68
N PHE A 683 9.86 1.74 -15.88
CA PHE A 683 9.52 2.93 -15.10
C PHE A 683 8.56 2.57 -13.96
N VAL A 684 8.81 3.15 -12.77
CA VAL A 684 7.86 3.13 -11.66
C VAL A 684 7.58 4.56 -11.24
N TYR A 685 6.32 4.96 -11.33
CA TYR A 685 5.84 6.28 -10.96
C TYR A 685 5.18 6.23 -9.58
N LEU A 686 5.80 6.91 -8.61
CA LEU A 686 5.26 7.15 -7.28
C LEU A 686 4.42 8.42 -7.32
N ARG A 687 3.11 8.24 -7.55
CA ARG A 687 2.16 9.35 -7.74
C ARG A 687 1.55 9.76 -6.41
N MET A 688 1.89 10.96 -5.94
CA MET A 688 1.22 11.57 -4.79
C MET A 688 -0.17 12.06 -5.21
N GLN A 689 -1.20 11.62 -4.49
CA GLN A 689 -2.57 12.02 -4.77
C GLN A 689 -2.79 13.50 -4.43
N ASN A 690 -3.52 14.22 -5.29
CA ASN A 690 -3.80 15.65 -5.16
C ASN A 690 -2.56 16.58 -5.16
N ASP A 691 -1.40 16.13 -5.67
CA ASP A 691 -0.22 16.97 -5.85
C ASP A 691 -0.26 17.69 -7.22
N PRO A 692 -0.24 19.04 -7.27
CA PRO A 692 -0.15 19.78 -8.53
C PRO A 692 1.05 19.40 -9.41
N ALA A 693 2.15 18.92 -8.81
CA ALA A 693 3.31 18.45 -9.57
C ALA A 693 3.01 17.18 -10.39
N SER A 694 1.94 16.44 -10.06
CA SER A 694 1.58 15.20 -10.76
C SER A 694 1.00 15.43 -12.15
N GLU A 695 0.38 16.57 -12.48
CA GLU A 695 -0.25 16.75 -13.81
C GLU A 695 0.77 16.61 -14.96
N GLY A 696 1.93 17.26 -14.81
CA GLY A 696 3.01 17.16 -15.80
C GLY A 696 3.64 15.77 -15.87
N LEU A 697 3.74 15.08 -14.73
CA LEU A 697 4.31 13.74 -14.63
C LEU A 697 3.35 12.66 -15.18
N ASP A 698 2.04 12.80 -14.95
CA ASP A 698 1.00 11.92 -15.50
C ASP A 698 1.02 11.96 -17.04
N ALA A 699 1.16 13.16 -17.63
CA ALA A 699 1.30 13.32 -19.07
C ALA A 699 2.61 12.69 -19.59
N ALA A 700 3.71 12.82 -18.84
CA ALA A 700 4.99 12.22 -19.21
C ALA A 700 4.95 10.67 -19.13
N ALA A 701 4.37 10.11 -18.07
CA ALA A 701 4.15 8.68 -17.90
C ALA A 701 3.29 8.10 -19.04
N THR A 702 2.23 8.82 -19.44
CA THR A 702 1.39 8.43 -20.58
C THR A 702 2.18 8.38 -21.89
N ARG A 703 3.03 9.38 -22.17
CA ARG A 703 3.88 9.38 -23.37
C ARG A 703 4.88 8.21 -23.38
N LEU A 704 5.44 7.84 -22.23
CA LEU A 704 6.32 6.68 -22.11
C LEU A 704 5.58 5.37 -22.38
N LEU A 705 4.36 5.20 -21.85
CA LEU A 705 3.48 4.06 -22.13
C LEU A 705 3.12 3.97 -23.61
N ASP A 706 2.73 5.09 -24.23
CA ASP A 706 2.39 5.17 -25.64
C ASP A 706 3.59 4.83 -26.56
N ALA A 707 4.82 5.10 -26.09
CA ALA A 707 6.05 4.72 -26.75
C ALA A 707 6.46 3.24 -26.51
N GLY A 708 5.69 2.48 -25.71
CA GLY A 708 5.91 1.06 -25.46
C GLY A 708 6.81 0.72 -24.27
N HIS A 709 7.18 1.70 -23.45
CA HIS A 709 7.86 1.42 -22.18
C HIS A 709 6.85 0.95 -21.13
N PRO A 710 7.17 -0.06 -20.31
CA PRO A 710 6.37 -0.36 -19.12
C PRO A 710 6.51 0.77 -18.09
N VAL A 711 5.38 1.26 -17.59
CA VAL A 711 5.28 2.33 -16.59
C VAL A 711 4.26 1.93 -15.54
N LEU A 712 4.74 1.50 -14.38
CA LEU A 712 3.91 1.08 -13.25
C LEU A 712 3.55 2.29 -12.40
N THR A 713 2.26 2.56 -12.16
CA THR A 713 1.85 3.67 -11.28
C THR A 713 1.46 3.15 -9.90
N ILE A 714 2.22 3.57 -8.89
CA ILE A 714 1.93 3.34 -7.47
C ILE A 714 1.42 4.65 -6.87
N ASP A 715 0.19 4.61 -6.37
CA ASP A 715 -0.46 5.76 -5.74
C ASP A 715 -0.09 5.85 -4.26
N VAL A 716 0.31 7.06 -3.83
CA VAL A 716 0.67 7.43 -2.45
C VAL A 716 -0.32 8.49 -2.00
N GLN A 717 -1.01 8.27 -0.87
CA GLN A 717 -2.06 9.19 -0.40
C GLN A 717 -1.48 10.34 0.43
N ASP A 718 -0.55 10.00 1.32
CA ASP A 718 0.05 10.93 2.26
C ASP A 718 1.46 10.43 2.66
N PRO A 719 2.33 11.27 3.27
CA PRO A 719 3.67 10.88 3.68
C PRO A 719 3.77 9.60 4.53
N TYR A 720 2.76 9.26 5.34
CA TYR A 720 2.80 8.06 6.18
C TYR A 720 2.70 6.76 5.37
N ASP A 721 2.22 6.80 4.13
CA ASP A 721 2.26 5.65 3.24
C ASP A 721 3.70 5.20 2.93
N LEU A 722 4.73 6.02 3.22
CA LEU A 722 6.12 5.56 3.25
C LEU A 722 6.32 4.31 4.11
N GLY A 723 5.59 4.18 5.23
CA GLY A 723 5.65 2.97 6.05
C GLY A 723 5.22 1.72 5.28
N ALA A 724 4.18 1.85 4.45
CA ALA A 724 3.71 0.78 3.57
C ALA A 724 4.70 0.53 2.42
N GLU A 725 5.22 1.58 1.78
CA GLU A 725 6.15 1.45 0.66
C GLU A 725 7.50 0.86 1.09
N TYR A 726 8.04 1.23 2.25
CA TYR A 726 9.25 0.60 2.80
C TYR A 726 9.08 -0.93 2.83
N TYR A 727 7.98 -1.43 3.41
CA TYR A 727 7.75 -2.87 3.48
C TYR A 727 7.47 -3.49 2.10
N ARG A 728 6.66 -2.83 1.24
CA ARG A 728 6.34 -3.35 -0.10
C ARG A 728 7.60 -3.56 -0.92
N TRP A 729 8.51 -2.57 -0.92
CA TRP A 729 9.74 -2.61 -1.69
C TRP A 729 10.78 -3.57 -1.12
N GLU A 730 10.89 -3.70 0.21
CA GLU A 730 11.71 -4.74 0.84
C GLU A 730 11.25 -6.13 0.39
N TYR A 731 9.94 -6.39 0.44
CA TYR A 731 9.36 -7.66 0.01
C TYR A 731 9.51 -7.90 -1.49
N ALA A 732 9.22 -6.90 -2.32
CA ALA A 732 9.34 -6.99 -3.77
C ALA A 732 10.79 -7.22 -4.21
N THR A 733 11.76 -6.55 -3.58
CA THR A 733 13.19 -6.74 -3.87
C THR A 733 13.63 -8.15 -3.51
N ALA A 734 13.21 -8.68 -2.36
CA ALA A 734 13.49 -10.06 -1.98
C ALA A 734 12.90 -11.07 -2.99
N VAL A 735 11.66 -10.85 -3.45
CA VAL A 735 11.02 -11.68 -4.48
C VAL A 735 11.75 -11.57 -5.83
N ALA A 736 12.11 -10.36 -6.27
CA ALA A 736 12.85 -10.13 -7.51
C ALA A 736 14.20 -10.85 -7.48
N CYS A 737 14.92 -10.81 -6.36
CA CYS A 737 16.18 -11.55 -6.19
C CYS A 737 15.98 -13.07 -6.23
N ALA A 738 14.87 -13.59 -5.68
CA ALA A 738 14.53 -15.01 -5.80
C ALA A 738 14.25 -15.41 -7.27
N VAL A 739 13.57 -14.53 -8.01
CA VAL A 739 13.35 -14.70 -9.46
C VAL A 739 14.69 -14.72 -10.20
N LEU A 740 15.58 -13.77 -9.91
CA LEU A 740 16.92 -13.67 -10.52
C LEU A 740 17.91 -14.77 -10.08
N GLY A 741 17.62 -15.50 -8.99
CA GLY A 741 18.49 -16.53 -8.45
C GLY A 741 19.71 -16.01 -7.70
N VAL A 742 19.60 -14.85 -7.05
CA VAL A 742 20.70 -14.21 -6.29
C VAL A 742 20.34 -14.03 -4.82
N ASN A 743 21.36 -14.03 -3.94
CA ASN A 743 21.18 -13.77 -2.52
C ASN A 743 20.88 -12.29 -2.25
N ALA A 744 19.64 -12.00 -1.85
CA ALA A 744 19.19 -10.64 -1.53
C ALA A 744 19.85 -10.05 -0.28
N PHE A 745 20.50 -10.86 0.56
CA PHE A 745 20.83 -10.51 1.95
C PHE A 745 22.32 -10.45 2.28
N ASP A 746 23.21 -10.74 1.32
CA ASP A 746 24.67 -10.55 1.44
C ASP A 746 25.19 -9.34 0.62
N GLN A 747 26.50 -9.10 0.63
CA GLN A 747 27.18 -8.02 -0.10
C GLN A 747 28.70 -8.28 -0.26
N PRO A 748 29.08 -9.30 -1.04
CA PRO A 748 30.48 -9.76 -1.09
C PRO A 748 31.44 -8.75 -1.75
N ASP A 749 30.98 -7.92 -2.68
CA ASP A 749 31.86 -7.13 -3.56
C ASP A 749 32.28 -5.77 -2.97
N VAL A 750 31.60 -5.30 -1.92
CA VAL A 750 31.91 -4.01 -1.27
C VAL A 750 33.27 -4.06 -0.53
N GLN A 751 33.72 -5.25 -0.11
CA GLN A 751 34.94 -5.39 0.69
C GLN A 751 36.24 -5.11 -0.10
N ASP A 752 36.23 -5.28 -1.43
CA ASP A 752 37.43 -5.05 -2.24
C ASP A 752 37.80 -3.56 -2.28
N SER A 753 36.82 -2.68 -2.54
CA SER A 753 37.04 -1.22 -2.50
C SER A 753 37.54 -0.74 -1.15
N LYS A 754 37.01 -1.30 -0.04
CA LYS A 754 37.49 -0.99 1.32
C LYS A 754 38.94 -1.41 1.52
N SER A 755 39.29 -2.62 1.08
CA SER A 755 40.65 -3.15 1.20
C SER A 755 41.66 -2.33 0.39
N ARG A 756 41.30 -1.87 -0.81
CA ARG A 756 42.16 -1.03 -1.65
C ARG A 756 42.32 0.38 -1.09
N THR A 757 41.23 0.98 -0.61
CA THR A 757 41.27 2.26 0.10
C THR A 757 42.21 2.20 1.29
N GLY A 758 42.12 1.14 2.10
CA GLY A 758 43.04 0.93 3.23
C GLY A 758 44.52 0.90 2.81
N LYS A 759 44.85 0.21 1.71
CA LYS A 759 46.23 0.20 1.16
C LYS A 759 46.70 1.59 0.72
N VAL A 760 45.82 2.40 0.11
CA VAL A 760 46.15 3.77 -0.30
C VAL A 760 46.44 4.63 0.93
N ILE A 761 45.65 4.51 1.99
CA ILE A 761 45.84 5.21 3.27
C ILE A 761 47.14 4.75 3.96
N ASP A 762 47.39 3.44 4.04
CA ASP A 762 48.61 2.88 4.63
C ASP A 762 49.86 3.41 3.92
N HIS A 763 49.81 3.51 2.60
CA HIS A 763 50.90 4.08 1.80
C HIS A 763 51.07 5.57 2.05
N PHE A 764 49.98 6.33 2.16
CA PHE A 764 50.01 7.74 2.55
C PHE A 764 50.70 7.93 3.90
N HIS A 765 50.36 7.14 4.92
CA HIS A 765 51.01 7.21 6.24
C HIS A 765 52.51 6.88 6.19
N GLN A 766 52.95 5.99 5.30
CA GLN A 766 54.35 5.63 5.15
C GLN A 766 55.19 6.67 4.39
N LYS A 767 54.59 7.37 3.42
CA LYS A 767 55.32 8.26 2.48
C LYS A 767 55.02 9.74 2.67
N GLY A 768 53.97 10.11 3.38
CA GLY A 768 53.50 11.49 3.57
C GLY A 768 52.87 12.12 2.31
N LYS A 769 52.57 11.33 1.27
CA LYS A 769 51.95 11.79 0.04
C LYS A 769 51.08 10.70 -0.57
N LEU A 770 49.91 11.09 -1.10
CA LEU A 770 49.01 10.18 -1.80
C LEU A 770 49.67 9.80 -3.15
N GLU A 771 50.00 8.53 -3.34
CA GLU A 771 50.50 8.02 -4.62
C GLU A 771 49.32 7.66 -5.52
N GLU A 772 49.10 8.46 -6.56
CA GLU A 772 48.15 8.15 -7.61
C GLU A 772 48.85 7.51 -8.83
N SER A 773 48.09 6.72 -9.59
CA SER A 773 48.54 6.27 -10.90
C SER A 773 48.88 7.46 -11.79
N ARG A 774 49.85 7.30 -12.70
CA ARG A 774 50.18 8.38 -13.64
C ARG A 774 48.96 8.63 -14.53
N PRO A 775 48.47 9.89 -14.63
CA PRO A 775 47.33 10.17 -15.48
C PRO A 775 47.69 9.89 -16.94
N VAL A 776 46.72 9.31 -17.64
CA VAL A 776 46.82 8.95 -19.05
C VAL A 776 46.72 10.18 -19.95
N TRP A 777 46.13 11.27 -19.45
CA TRP A 777 46.10 12.57 -20.12
C TRP A 777 46.09 13.73 -19.11
N LYS A 778 46.67 14.87 -19.50
CA LYS A 778 46.66 16.13 -18.75
C LYS A 778 46.47 17.32 -19.70
N GLY A 779 45.56 18.24 -19.40
CA GLY A 779 45.35 19.47 -20.17
C GLY A 779 44.28 20.37 -19.56
N ASP A 780 44.36 21.69 -19.78
CA ASP A 780 43.36 22.68 -19.35
C ASP A 780 42.94 22.63 -17.87
N GLY A 781 43.87 22.23 -17.00
CA GLY A 781 43.62 22.07 -15.55
C GLY A 781 42.81 20.81 -15.18
N VAL A 782 42.75 19.84 -16.09
CA VAL A 782 42.08 18.55 -15.91
C VAL A 782 43.11 17.42 -16.05
N ASN A 783 43.06 16.43 -15.16
CA ASN A 783 43.82 15.20 -15.26
C ASN A 783 42.87 14.03 -15.48
N VAL A 784 43.20 13.12 -16.39
CA VAL A 784 42.40 11.90 -16.64
C VAL A 784 43.21 10.66 -16.29
N TYR A 785 42.60 9.72 -15.58
CA TYR A 785 43.17 8.43 -15.15
C TYR A 785 42.27 7.29 -15.66
N GLY A 786 42.80 6.06 -15.69
CA GLY A 786 42.04 4.86 -16.09
C GLY A 786 42.10 4.57 -17.60
N GLN A 787 41.04 3.99 -18.15
CA GLN A 787 40.99 3.46 -19.53
C GLN A 787 40.50 4.51 -20.55
N ALA A 788 41.15 5.67 -20.61
CA ALA A 788 40.72 6.78 -21.46
C ALA A 788 41.15 6.67 -22.95
N GLY A 789 41.91 5.63 -23.32
CA GLY A 789 42.60 5.56 -24.61
C GLY A 789 43.77 6.55 -24.71
N THR A 790 44.62 6.41 -25.74
CA THR A 790 45.82 7.26 -25.94
C THR A 790 45.54 8.51 -26.79
N SER A 791 44.31 9.01 -26.84
CA SER A 791 43.97 10.16 -27.68
C SER A 791 44.68 11.42 -27.17
N SER A 792 45.44 12.10 -28.05
CA SER A 792 46.21 13.31 -27.76
C SER A 792 45.37 14.60 -27.82
N GLY A 793 44.06 14.49 -27.64
CA GLY A 793 43.07 15.54 -27.85
C GLY A 793 42.76 16.36 -26.60
N SER A 794 41.52 16.87 -26.52
CA SER A 794 40.96 17.59 -25.36
C SER A 794 40.14 16.64 -24.47
N VAL A 795 39.77 17.10 -23.26
CA VAL A 795 38.84 16.36 -22.38
C VAL A 795 37.52 16.00 -23.07
N ARG A 796 37.08 16.82 -24.03
CA ARG A 796 35.89 16.57 -24.85
C ARG A 796 36.04 15.34 -25.74
N GLU A 797 37.13 15.22 -26.48
CA GLU A 797 37.35 14.05 -27.34
C GLU A 797 37.53 12.78 -26.49
N ILE A 798 38.22 12.87 -25.35
CA ILE A 798 38.35 11.74 -24.41
C ILE A 798 36.98 11.29 -23.89
N LEU A 799 36.16 12.21 -23.40
CA LEU A 799 34.85 11.88 -22.87
C LEU A 799 33.92 11.32 -23.96
N LYS A 800 33.95 11.92 -25.16
CA LYS A 800 33.22 11.43 -26.33
C LYS A 800 33.66 10.01 -26.72
N ASP A 801 34.96 9.76 -26.84
CA ASP A 801 35.51 8.45 -27.20
C ASP A 801 35.19 7.40 -26.13
N PHE A 802 35.23 7.77 -24.85
CA PHE A 802 34.82 6.90 -23.75
C PHE A 802 33.33 6.55 -23.83
N LEU A 803 32.47 7.56 -23.96
CA LEU A 803 31.02 7.36 -24.01
C LEU A 803 30.56 6.59 -25.27
N LYS A 804 31.27 6.73 -26.40
CA LYS A 804 31.00 5.98 -27.64
C LYS A 804 31.31 4.48 -27.53
N GLN A 805 31.98 4.02 -26.47
CA GLN A 805 32.20 2.59 -26.23
C GLN A 805 30.93 1.87 -25.77
N GLY A 806 29.95 2.60 -25.25
CA GLY A 806 28.70 2.03 -24.76
C GLY A 806 27.82 1.49 -25.90
N CYS A 807 27.20 0.34 -25.64
CA CYS A 807 26.29 -0.36 -26.54
C CYS A 807 24.85 -0.31 -26.00
N GLU A 808 23.86 -0.66 -26.83
CA GLU A 808 22.47 -0.76 -26.37
C GLU A 808 22.32 -1.72 -25.18
N GLY A 809 21.64 -1.28 -24.12
CA GLY A 809 21.48 -2.02 -22.85
C GLY A 809 22.61 -1.83 -21.83
N ASP A 810 23.67 -1.10 -22.20
CA ASP A 810 24.68 -0.62 -21.25
C ASP A 810 24.14 0.56 -20.42
N TYR A 811 24.84 0.90 -19.36
CA TYR A 811 24.56 2.10 -18.55
C TYR A 811 25.84 2.87 -18.27
N ILE A 812 25.67 4.15 -17.94
CA ILE A 812 26.75 5.05 -17.53
C ILE A 812 26.51 5.42 -16.07
N ALA A 813 27.56 5.34 -15.25
CA ALA A 813 27.51 5.76 -13.85
C ALA A 813 28.46 6.94 -13.64
N ILE A 814 27.90 8.08 -13.26
CA ILE A 814 28.65 9.26 -12.84
C ILE A 814 28.90 9.15 -11.34
N ASN A 815 30.13 8.84 -10.96
CA ASN A 815 30.55 8.65 -9.57
C ASN A 815 31.30 9.90 -9.10
N ALA A 816 30.60 10.83 -8.44
CA ALA A 816 31.10 12.14 -8.07
C ALA A 816 31.62 12.19 -6.63
N TYR A 817 32.94 12.32 -6.46
CA TYR A 817 33.59 12.68 -5.19
C TYR A 817 33.74 14.21 -5.18
N LEU A 818 32.61 14.86 -4.90
CA LEU A 818 32.38 16.29 -4.95
C LEU A 818 31.44 16.68 -3.80
N PRO A 819 31.44 17.94 -3.35
CA PRO A 819 30.50 18.40 -2.33
C PRO A 819 29.05 18.24 -2.81
N ARG A 820 28.21 17.56 -2.04
CA ARG A 820 26.77 17.41 -2.32
C ARG A 820 26.00 18.66 -1.91
N ASN A 821 26.14 19.71 -2.71
CA ASN A 821 25.42 20.98 -2.55
C ASN A 821 24.52 21.26 -3.77
N PRO A 822 23.63 22.27 -3.72
CA PRO A 822 22.70 22.56 -4.81
C PRO A 822 23.38 22.79 -6.18
N GLN A 823 24.55 23.44 -6.20
CA GLN A 823 25.28 23.71 -7.44
C GLN A 823 25.82 22.42 -8.06
N SER A 824 26.52 21.60 -7.28
CA SER A 824 27.06 20.32 -7.77
C SER A 824 25.96 19.35 -8.20
N ILE A 825 24.84 19.29 -7.46
CA ILE A 825 23.66 18.50 -7.87
C ILE A 825 23.15 19.00 -9.24
N SER A 826 22.94 20.31 -9.40
CA SER A 826 22.46 20.90 -10.65
C SER A 826 23.40 20.61 -11.84
N ASP A 827 24.70 20.80 -11.66
CA ASP A 827 25.70 20.58 -12.71
C ASP A 827 25.77 19.10 -13.12
N LEU A 828 25.74 18.18 -12.15
CA LEU A 828 25.76 16.74 -12.41
C LEU A 828 24.46 16.25 -13.06
N LEU A 829 23.30 16.78 -12.69
CA LEU A 829 22.02 16.45 -13.34
C LEU A 829 21.96 16.99 -14.77
N THR A 830 22.55 18.17 -15.01
CA THR A 830 22.70 18.72 -16.38
C THR A 830 23.61 17.82 -17.21
N LEU A 831 24.78 17.46 -16.68
CA LEU A 831 25.73 16.54 -17.32
C LEU A 831 25.08 15.20 -17.64
N ARG A 832 24.38 14.60 -16.66
CA ARG A 832 23.63 13.36 -16.81
C ARG A 832 22.62 13.45 -17.95
N THR A 833 21.84 14.52 -17.99
CA THR A 833 20.80 14.71 -19.03
C THR A 833 21.43 14.86 -20.41
N ALA A 834 22.55 15.58 -20.53
CA ALA A 834 23.28 15.73 -21.78
C ALA A 834 23.83 14.37 -22.27
N ILE A 835 24.44 13.60 -21.37
CA ILE A 835 24.95 12.25 -21.68
C ILE A 835 23.82 11.31 -22.10
N HIS A 836 22.73 11.29 -21.33
CA HIS A 836 21.56 10.46 -21.62
C HIS A 836 20.98 10.79 -23.00
N LYS A 837 20.74 12.07 -23.33
CA LYS A 837 20.20 12.46 -24.65
C LYS A 837 21.14 12.12 -25.81
N LYS A 838 22.46 12.17 -25.59
CA LYS A 838 23.46 11.86 -26.63
C LYS A 838 23.62 10.36 -26.88
N THR A 839 23.57 9.55 -25.82
CA THR A 839 23.91 8.11 -25.87
C THR A 839 22.68 7.21 -25.85
N LYS A 840 21.53 7.71 -25.38
CA LYS A 840 20.32 6.97 -25.03
C LYS A 840 20.47 5.93 -23.91
N LEU A 841 21.66 5.81 -23.33
CA LEU A 841 21.94 4.88 -22.25
C LEU A 841 21.36 5.39 -20.93
N ALA A 842 21.01 4.45 -20.05
CA ALA A 842 20.69 4.78 -18.68
C ALA A 842 21.90 5.44 -18.01
N THR A 843 21.69 6.61 -17.40
CA THR A 843 22.77 7.34 -16.73
C THR A 843 22.40 7.56 -15.27
N THR A 844 23.23 7.09 -14.34
CA THR A 844 23.07 7.29 -12.89
C THR A 844 24.05 8.35 -12.38
N VAL A 845 23.72 8.97 -11.25
CA VAL A 845 24.61 9.92 -10.54
C VAL A 845 24.66 9.50 -9.08
N GLY A 846 25.86 9.22 -8.57
CA GLY A 846 26.10 8.88 -7.17
C GLY A 846 27.16 9.78 -6.56
N PHE A 847 26.93 10.28 -5.34
CA PHE A 847 27.93 11.02 -4.58
C PHE A 847 28.81 10.06 -3.77
N GLY A 848 30.12 10.23 -3.83
CA GLY A 848 31.10 9.45 -3.09
C GLY A 848 31.33 10.00 -1.67
N PRO A 849 31.72 9.16 -0.71
CA PRO A 849 31.73 7.69 -0.75
C PRO A 849 30.33 7.05 -0.59
N ARG A 850 29.25 7.82 -0.42
CA ARG A 850 27.88 7.34 -0.20
C ARG A 850 27.46 6.23 -1.18
N PHE A 851 27.67 6.41 -2.49
CA PHE A 851 27.28 5.40 -3.48
C PHE A 851 28.03 4.06 -3.31
N GLN A 852 29.21 4.05 -2.68
CA GLN A 852 29.93 2.80 -2.41
C GLN A 852 29.14 1.89 -1.45
N HIS A 853 28.29 2.49 -0.61
CA HIS A 853 27.34 1.83 0.29
C HIS A 853 25.90 1.85 -0.28
N SER A 854 25.75 2.00 -1.59
CA SER A 854 24.49 1.75 -2.32
C SER A 854 24.76 0.97 -3.61
N THR A 855 24.97 1.65 -4.73
CA THR A 855 25.20 1.05 -6.06
C THR A 855 26.58 0.41 -6.20
N GLY A 856 27.50 0.67 -5.28
CA GLY A 856 28.85 0.11 -5.27
C GLY A 856 28.87 -1.41 -5.38
N GLN A 857 27.98 -2.13 -4.70
CA GLN A 857 27.85 -3.58 -4.84
C GLN A 857 27.53 -3.97 -6.29
N LEU A 858 26.55 -3.30 -6.92
CA LEU A 858 26.14 -3.57 -8.30
C LEU A 858 27.22 -3.19 -9.32
N HIS A 859 27.93 -2.08 -9.13
CA HIS A 859 29.00 -1.64 -10.03
C HIS A 859 30.11 -2.69 -10.18
N LYS A 860 30.38 -3.46 -9.12
CA LYS A 860 31.43 -4.50 -9.11
C LYS A 860 30.87 -5.90 -9.31
N GLY A 861 29.73 -6.23 -8.71
CA GLY A 861 29.14 -7.57 -8.70
C GLY A 861 28.11 -7.82 -9.79
N GLY A 862 27.51 -6.78 -10.37
CA GLY A 862 26.49 -6.88 -11.42
C GLY A 862 27.06 -7.18 -12.81
N LYS A 863 26.22 -7.11 -13.85
CA LYS A 863 26.62 -7.36 -15.24
C LYS A 863 27.75 -6.41 -15.70
N ASN A 864 28.66 -6.89 -16.55
CA ASN A 864 29.75 -6.07 -17.12
C ASN A 864 29.29 -5.25 -18.33
N ASN A 865 28.39 -4.31 -18.09
CA ASN A 865 27.78 -3.41 -19.07
C ASN A 865 27.72 -1.96 -18.57
N GLY A 866 28.64 -1.58 -17.67
CA GLY A 866 28.69 -0.27 -17.05
C GLY A 866 29.92 0.52 -17.48
N LEU A 867 29.70 1.78 -17.87
CA LEU A 867 30.74 2.77 -18.14
C LEU A 867 30.82 3.75 -16.97
N PHE A 868 31.94 3.77 -16.26
CA PHE A 868 32.10 4.53 -15.03
C PHE A 868 32.90 5.82 -15.28
N VAL A 869 32.24 6.97 -15.08
CA VAL A 869 32.87 8.28 -15.12
C VAL A 869 33.00 8.76 -13.68
N GLN A 870 34.17 8.55 -13.09
CA GLN A 870 34.47 9.07 -11.77
C GLN A 870 34.91 10.54 -11.88
N ILE A 871 34.34 11.43 -11.08
CA ILE A 871 34.69 12.85 -11.05
C ILE A 871 35.23 13.18 -9.67
N THR A 872 36.41 13.81 -9.63
CA THR A 872 37.06 14.29 -8.40
C THR A 872 37.48 15.74 -8.59
N ALA A 873 37.72 16.47 -7.51
CA ALA A 873 38.33 17.79 -7.59
C ALA A 873 39.25 18.08 -6.39
N ASP A 874 40.15 19.06 -6.52
CA ASP A 874 40.82 19.62 -5.35
C ASP A 874 39.77 20.25 -4.40
N PRO A 875 39.84 20.00 -3.08
CA PRO A 875 38.93 20.62 -2.13
C PRO A 875 39.18 22.14 -2.08
N VAL A 876 38.11 22.92 -1.99
CA VAL A 876 38.20 24.40 -1.85
C VAL A 876 38.89 24.77 -0.52
N SER A 877 38.55 24.03 0.53
CA SER A 877 39.17 24.06 1.85
C SER A 877 39.16 22.64 2.40
N ASP A 878 40.21 22.27 3.13
CA ASP A 878 40.33 20.92 3.68
C ASP A 878 40.30 20.95 5.22
N ILE A 879 39.96 19.82 5.83
CA ILE A 879 39.75 19.68 7.28
C ILE A 879 40.57 18.49 7.78
N GLU A 880 41.39 18.70 8.81
CA GLU A 880 42.14 17.61 9.45
C GLU A 880 41.21 16.63 10.19
N ILE A 881 41.51 15.33 10.10
CA ILE A 881 40.85 14.30 10.89
C ILE A 881 41.67 14.09 12.17
N PRO A 882 41.13 14.44 13.36
CA PRO A 882 41.90 14.37 14.60
C PRO A 882 42.43 12.96 14.88
N GLY A 883 43.74 12.85 15.09
CA GLY A 883 44.41 11.60 15.43
C GLY A 883 44.76 10.69 14.26
N GLU A 884 44.36 11.03 13.03
CA GLU A 884 44.59 10.17 11.85
C GLU A 884 45.75 10.64 10.96
N GLY A 885 46.31 11.85 11.20
CA GLY A 885 47.46 12.35 10.43
C GLY A 885 47.17 12.62 8.94
N MET A 886 45.89 12.68 8.58
CA MET A 886 45.39 12.99 7.25
C MET A 886 44.17 13.92 7.33
N THR A 887 43.76 14.47 6.19
CA THR A 887 42.58 15.31 6.05
C THR A 887 41.41 14.55 5.43
N PHE A 888 40.21 15.12 5.55
CA PHE A 888 39.01 14.60 4.88
C PHE A 888 39.16 14.56 3.36
N GLY A 889 39.81 15.56 2.75
CA GLY A 889 40.09 15.57 1.31
C GLY A 889 41.05 14.46 0.89
N ILE A 890 42.05 14.14 1.71
CA ILE A 890 42.95 13.00 1.48
C ILE A 890 42.17 11.67 1.58
N LEU A 891 41.30 11.53 2.58
CA LEU A 891 40.46 10.35 2.75
C LEU A 891 39.51 10.15 1.55
N GLU A 892 38.84 11.22 1.10
CA GLU A 892 37.96 11.18 -0.07
C GLU A 892 38.71 10.78 -1.36
N LEU A 893 39.89 11.37 -1.60
CA LEU A 893 40.72 11.01 -2.76
C LEU A 893 41.24 9.56 -2.67
N ALA A 894 41.57 9.08 -1.48
CA ALA A 894 41.95 7.70 -1.25
C ALA A 894 40.81 6.73 -1.57
N GLN A 895 39.58 7.07 -1.18
CA GLN A 895 38.38 6.30 -1.51
C GLN A 895 38.09 6.31 -3.01
N ALA A 896 38.24 7.45 -3.69
CA ALA A 896 38.09 7.55 -5.14
C ALA A 896 39.12 6.68 -5.87
N ALA A 897 40.38 6.72 -5.46
CA ALA A 897 41.45 5.90 -6.02
C ALA A 897 41.21 4.40 -5.79
N GLY A 898 40.85 4.00 -4.56
CA GLY A 898 40.56 2.60 -4.22
C GLY A 898 39.34 2.05 -4.97
N ASP A 899 38.33 2.87 -5.19
CA ASP A 899 37.15 2.53 -6.00
C ASP A 899 37.50 2.34 -7.48
N LEU A 900 38.27 3.27 -8.07
CA LEU A 900 38.73 3.16 -9.46
C LEU A 900 39.56 1.88 -9.65
N GLU A 901 40.49 1.60 -8.73
CA GLU A 901 41.30 0.39 -8.78
C GLU A 901 40.45 -0.89 -8.67
N ALA A 902 39.41 -0.90 -7.82
CA ALA A 902 38.49 -2.03 -7.69
C ALA A 902 37.66 -2.28 -8.97
N LEU A 903 37.26 -1.22 -9.66
CA LEU A 903 36.58 -1.28 -10.96
C LEU A 903 37.52 -1.84 -12.04
N LEU A 904 38.72 -1.26 -12.18
CA LEU A 904 39.70 -1.68 -13.19
C LEU A 904 40.18 -3.12 -12.98
N ALA A 905 40.35 -3.56 -11.74
CA ALA A 905 40.73 -4.93 -11.41
C ALA A 905 39.66 -5.99 -11.75
N ARG A 906 38.43 -5.54 -12.06
CA ARG A 906 37.31 -6.37 -12.55
C ARG A 906 37.02 -6.13 -14.03
N ASP A 907 37.97 -5.55 -14.77
CA ASP A 907 37.84 -5.24 -16.19
C ASP A 907 36.59 -4.38 -16.51
N ARG A 908 36.24 -3.48 -15.58
CA ARG A 908 35.19 -2.48 -15.80
C ARG A 908 35.74 -1.32 -16.62
N GLN A 909 34.93 -0.81 -17.54
CA GLN A 909 35.24 0.41 -18.28
C GLN A 909 35.14 1.62 -17.36
N ALA A 910 36.29 2.15 -16.93
CA ALA A 910 36.32 3.24 -15.97
C ALA A 910 37.37 4.30 -16.31
N ILE A 911 36.97 5.56 -16.23
CA ILE A 911 37.86 6.73 -16.24
C ILE A 911 37.61 7.56 -14.99
N ARG A 912 38.66 8.24 -14.53
CA ARG A 912 38.54 9.28 -13.51
C ARG A 912 39.00 10.61 -14.07
N ILE A 913 38.12 11.61 -14.01
CA ILE A 913 38.37 12.99 -14.42
C ILE A 913 38.56 13.82 -13.15
N HIS A 914 39.77 14.33 -12.96
CA HIS A 914 40.12 15.16 -11.82
C HIS A 914 40.16 16.62 -12.25
N LEU A 915 39.35 17.45 -11.59
CA LEU A 915 39.14 18.87 -11.86
C LEU A 915 39.90 19.73 -10.85
N LYS A 916 40.26 20.95 -11.24
CA LYS A 916 40.92 21.90 -10.33
C LYS A 916 40.02 22.38 -9.19
N LYS A 917 38.70 22.40 -9.39
CA LYS A 917 37.72 22.79 -8.37
C LYS A 917 36.36 22.15 -8.70
N PRO A 918 35.49 21.93 -7.71
CA PRO A 918 34.18 21.31 -7.94
C PRO A 918 33.33 22.04 -8.99
N ALA A 919 33.39 23.37 -9.02
CA ALA A 919 32.64 24.18 -9.98
C ALA A 919 33.03 23.91 -11.45
N ASP A 920 34.17 23.30 -11.74
CA ASP A 920 34.63 23.03 -13.11
C ASP A 920 33.85 21.87 -13.80
N VAL A 921 32.86 21.26 -13.14
CA VAL A 921 31.97 20.26 -13.76
C VAL A 921 31.25 20.81 -14.99
N HIS A 922 30.95 22.12 -15.04
CA HIS A 922 30.38 22.77 -16.24
C HIS A 922 31.21 22.52 -17.51
N LYS A 923 32.54 22.38 -17.42
CA LYS A 923 33.40 22.08 -18.56
C LYS A 923 33.08 20.71 -19.17
N LEU A 924 32.63 19.76 -18.35
CA LEU A 924 32.21 18.43 -18.81
C LEU A 924 30.83 18.51 -19.47
N VAL A 925 29.92 19.36 -18.98
CA VAL A 925 28.64 19.64 -19.63
C VAL A 925 28.87 20.18 -21.03
N GLU A 926 29.66 21.24 -21.16
CA GLU A 926 30.02 21.85 -22.45
C GLU A 926 30.68 20.84 -23.41
N ALA A 927 31.52 19.95 -22.88
CA ALA A 927 32.16 18.89 -23.65
C ALA A 927 31.14 17.90 -24.25
N VAL A 928 30.11 17.53 -23.50
CA VAL A 928 29.07 16.59 -23.96
C VAL A 928 28.07 17.28 -24.89
N GLU A 929 27.67 18.52 -24.62
CA GLU A 929 26.67 19.24 -25.40
C GLU A 929 27.16 19.61 -26.81
N GLY A 930 28.48 19.80 -26.99
CA GLY A 930 29.08 20.05 -28.29
C GLY A 930 28.75 18.99 -29.37
N GLU A 931 28.92 19.35 -30.65
CA GLU A 931 28.73 18.43 -31.79
C GLU A 931 29.68 17.22 -31.73
N TRP A 932 29.18 16.01 -31.98
CA TRP A 932 29.92 14.74 -31.86
C TRP A 932 30.12 14.03 -33.20
#